data_AF-F0WKG8-F1
#
_entry.id   AF-F0WKG8-F1
#
_cell.length_a   1.000
_cell.length_b   1.000
_cell.length_c   1.000
_cell.angle_alpha   90.00
_cell.angle_beta   90.00
_cell.angle_gamma   90.00
#
_symmetry.space_group_name_H-M   'P 1'
#
loop_
_entity.id
_entity.type
_entity.pdbx_description
1 polymer ?
#
loop_
_entity_poly.entity_id
_entity_poly.type
_entity_poly.pdbx_seq_one_letter_code
_entity_poly.pdbx_strand_id
1 'polypeptide(L)'
;MIDCTRVDDVLSFWFDGDQNENYKTKWFPPHSSHIQNEVDEEITHKFSSLLAEAQTGQLAHWESRRASLLALIIVLDQFSRHIYRKRSDRDELVARNDKLSTKLVTHLIEKKWHLNMAIPQYVFAMMPIRHSPSAKGLKMLLKEVDSRKVLGHEEKELLDKFSRTTQQRLLHLQGTDSNTQTEVYDILERQLEEKDDGDVHETVLFKSIKRFLVNKNALSDTPVAVSLSGGVDSMVLAYLLHKVRLSSHYYGIVAIHIDYGNRPESAAECSYVKYWCDRLDIQFYARRIDEVTRGETKRDEYEKIARDIRYSTYRSILEKHSIPGICFGHHRGDVQENVVSNMMKGLSLLSLNGMSETSTANGVVIWRPMLEFDKSTIFDFAHRYGIPYFKDTTPAWSTRGKLRNQLMPLLRDMYGDGYLHNISNLGAESIQCNDLMQENIMTPIMSSVQSSSVAVWFSCSLLENQPFFIWKEILRQICHFKLGGHMIREKPIRELMTKVQEHKGKGSWITLKKQNRSFLTKECSLIIFRDRFFPTKSGEVHAKTGSPICLDQEYAFGPWLLQTKVIHSSQEEDRIEQMRGAPPISLWNLIRNEGFSYILPQNPQSQFVISSQDQTGCLKKLDKAVRNIIPLVSRAFHSDREDSLKSWLVCTFRYDNNRI
;
A
#
# COMPACT_ATOMS: atom_id res chain seq x y z
N MET A 1 -69.92 17.85 -2.02
CA MET A 1 -69.01 17.78 -3.18
C MET A 1 -67.62 17.54 -2.62
N ILE A 2 -66.88 16.55 -3.13
CA ILE A 2 -65.49 16.36 -2.73
C ILE A 2 -64.72 17.58 -3.26
N ASP A 3 -63.93 18.20 -2.39
CA ASP A 3 -63.10 19.35 -2.73
C ASP A 3 -61.90 18.86 -3.58
N CYS A 4 -62.15 18.58 -4.86
CA CYS A 4 -61.20 17.91 -5.75
C CYS A 4 -59.88 18.69 -5.86
N THR A 5 -59.92 20.02 -5.79
CA THR A 5 -58.75 20.90 -5.84
C THR A 5 -57.74 20.58 -4.74
N ARG A 6 -58.18 20.41 -3.50
CA ARG A 6 -57.30 20.13 -2.35
C ARG A 6 -56.70 18.71 -2.38
N VAL A 7 -57.44 17.75 -2.93
CA VAL A 7 -56.94 16.38 -3.12
C VAL A 7 -55.84 16.37 -4.18
N ASP A 8 -56.09 17.05 -5.29
CA ASP A 8 -55.15 17.15 -6.40
C ASP A 8 -53.89 17.94 -5.98
N ASP A 9 -54.02 18.98 -5.15
CA ASP A 9 -52.88 19.73 -4.60
C ASP A 9 -51.93 18.83 -3.78
N VAL A 10 -52.45 17.92 -2.96
CA VAL A 10 -51.62 17.00 -2.17
C VAL A 10 -50.90 15.99 -3.08
N LEU A 11 -51.65 15.37 -3.99
CA LEU A 11 -51.12 14.30 -4.85
C LEU A 11 -50.13 14.84 -5.88
N SER A 12 -50.45 15.97 -6.51
CA SER A 12 -49.55 16.63 -7.47
C SER A 12 -48.27 17.10 -6.79
N PHE A 13 -48.37 17.72 -5.61
CA PHE A 13 -47.19 18.14 -4.85
C PHE A 13 -46.27 16.96 -4.52
N TRP A 14 -46.83 15.82 -4.10
CA TRP A 14 -46.05 14.69 -3.62
C TRP A 14 -45.53 13.75 -4.71
N PHE A 15 -46.25 13.60 -5.83
CA PHE A 15 -45.95 12.59 -6.85
C PHE A 15 -45.60 13.16 -8.24
N ASP A 16 -46.09 14.34 -8.62
CA ASP A 16 -45.80 14.87 -9.95
C ASP A 16 -44.34 15.36 -10.06
N GLY A 17 -43.84 15.45 -11.29
CA GLY A 17 -42.46 15.81 -11.60
C GLY A 17 -41.54 14.61 -11.81
N ASP A 18 -40.23 14.87 -11.85
CA ASP A 18 -39.22 13.81 -11.99
C ASP A 18 -39.10 12.99 -10.68
N GLN A 19 -39.25 11.67 -10.79
CA GLN A 19 -39.24 10.80 -9.61
C GLN A 19 -37.86 10.71 -8.94
N ASN A 20 -36.76 10.78 -9.70
CA ASN A 20 -35.41 10.76 -9.15
C ASN A 20 -35.10 12.05 -8.39
N GLU A 21 -35.63 13.17 -8.87
CA GLU A 21 -35.59 14.45 -8.17
C GLU A 21 -36.43 14.40 -6.89
N ASN A 22 -37.71 14.01 -6.98
CA ASN A 22 -38.59 13.83 -5.83
C ASN A 22 -37.99 12.90 -4.77
N TYR A 23 -37.28 11.85 -5.18
CA TYR A 23 -36.57 10.94 -4.28
C TYR A 23 -35.49 11.66 -3.46
N LYS A 24 -34.69 12.53 -4.10
CA LYS A 24 -33.56 13.25 -3.46
C LYS A 24 -33.98 14.50 -2.70
N THR A 25 -35.17 15.05 -2.99
CA THR A 25 -35.65 16.31 -2.41
C THR A 25 -36.80 16.10 -1.43
N LYS A 26 -37.92 15.53 -1.87
CA LYS A 26 -39.16 15.44 -1.08
C LYS A 26 -39.23 14.18 -0.22
N TRP A 27 -38.97 13.03 -0.83
CA TRP A 27 -39.21 11.72 -0.21
C TRP A 27 -38.11 11.30 0.75
N PHE A 28 -36.84 11.48 0.35
CA PHE A 28 -35.69 11.06 1.15
C PHE A 28 -34.52 12.07 1.05
N PRO A 29 -34.71 13.36 1.43
CA PRO A 29 -33.64 14.33 1.42
C PRO A 29 -32.51 13.96 2.40
N PRO A 30 -31.25 14.32 2.10
CA PRO A 30 -30.13 14.11 3.02
C PRO A 30 -30.40 14.77 4.38
N HIS A 31 -30.12 14.06 5.47
CA HIS A 31 -30.34 14.56 6.83
C HIS A 31 -29.55 15.85 7.09
N SER A 32 -30.21 16.83 7.72
CA SER A 32 -29.62 18.12 8.10
C SER A 32 -29.09 18.93 6.92
N SER A 33 -29.61 18.69 5.71
CA SER A 33 -29.28 19.48 4.52
C SER A 33 -30.17 20.73 4.37
N HIS A 34 -29.70 21.69 3.58
CA HIS A 34 -30.51 22.86 3.19
C HIS A 34 -31.82 22.46 2.52
N ILE A 35 -31.74 21.48 1.61
CA ILE A 35 -32.87 20.92 0.86
C ILE A 35 -33.96 20.37 1.80
N GLN A 36 -33.56 19.70 2.87
CA GLN A 36 -34.49 19.16 3.86
C GLN A 36 -35.28 20.28 4.58
N ASN A 37 -34.61 21.38 4.93
CA ASN A 37 -35.25 22.52 5.59
C ASN A 37 -36.24 23.24 4.66
N GLU A 38 -35.88 23.45 3.39
CA GLU A 38 -36.75 24.09 2.40
C GLU A 38 -38.06 23.31 2.19
N VAL A 39 -37.95 21.98 2.04
CA VAL A 39 -39.13 21.12 1.87
C VAL A 39 -39.99 21.08 3.14
N ASP A 40 -39.37 21.03 4.34
CA ASP A 40 -40.10 21.07 5.60
C ASP A 40 -40.88 22.38 5.76
N GLU A 41 -40.28 23.52 5.39
CA GLU A 41 -40.92 24.84 5.41
C GLU A 41 -42.06 24.93 4.40
N GLU A 42 -41.86 24.44 3.17
CA GLU A 42 -42.89 24.46 2.13
C GLU A 42 -44.10 23.60 2.52
N ILE A 43 -43.88 22.38 3.01
CA ILE A 43 -44.97 21.50 3.48
C ILE A 43 -45.70 22.12 4.66
N THR A 44 -44.95 22.73 5.60
CA THR A 44 -45.53 23.42 6.76
C THR A 44 -46.40 24.59 6.32
N HIS A 45 -45.92 25.40 5.38
CA HIS A 45 -46.67 26.55 4.88
C HIS A 45 -47.94 26.14 4.14
N LYS A 46 -47.86 25.14 3.25
CA LYS A 46 -48.98 24.74 2.38
C LYS A 46 -50.03 23.85 3.07
N PHE A 47 -49.62 22.95 3.97
CA PHE A 47 -50.48 21.84 4.40
C PHE A 47 -50.76 21.76 5.92
N SER A 48 -50.27 22.68 6.74
CA SER A 48 -50.52 22.63 8.20
C SER A 48 -52.00 22.74 8.58
N SER A 49 -52.77 23.58 7.88
CA SER A 49 -54.22 23.70 8.08
C SER A 49 -54.95 22.41 7.70
N LEU A 50 -54.58 21.82 6.56
CA LEU A 50 -55.12 20.56 6.08
C LEU A 50 -54.84 19.40 7.04
N LEU A 51 -53.65 19.35 7.65
CA LEU A 51 -53.33 18.37 8.69
C LEU A 51 -54.25 18.51 9.91
N ALA A 52 -54.53 19.74 10.37
CA ALA A 52 -55.43 19.98 11.50
C ALA A 52 -56.88 19.54 11.21
N GLU A 53 -57.38 19.77 9.98
CA GLU A 53 -58.68 19.27 9.53
C GLU A 53 -58.73 17.73 9.46
N ALA A 54 -57.66 17.11 8.96
CA ALA A 54 -57.52 15.65 8.92
C ALA A 54 -57.57 15.04 10.33
N GLN A 55 -56.87 15.65 11.30
CA GLN A 55 -56.81 15.20 12.69
C GLN A 55 -58.14 15.32 13.44
N THR A 56 -58.98 16.28 13.06
CA THR A 56 -60.30 16.51 13.68
C THR A 56 -61.43 15.75 12.98
N GLY A 57 -61.13 15.00 11.91
CA GLY A 57 -62.11 14.19 11.17
C GLY A 57 -62.98 14.98 10.19
N GLN A 58 -62.69 16.27 9.96
CA GLN A 58 -63.45 17.10 9.01
C GLN A 58 -63.32 16.61 7.56
N LEU A 59 -62.26 15.86 7.26
CA LEU A 59 -62.00 15.25 5.96
C LEU A 59 -62.55 13.82 5.82
N ALA A 60 -63.47 13.35 6.68
CA ALA A 60 -64.01 11.98 6.61
C ALA A 60 -64.61 11.61 5.23
N HIS A 61 -65.12 12.60 4.49
CA HIS A 61 -65.63 12.41 3.12
C HIS A 61 -64.54 11.97 2.11
N TRP A 62 -63.24 12.19 2.41
CA TRP A 62 -62.11 11.77 1.58
C TRP A 62 -61.91 10.25 1.61
N GLU A 63 -62.50 9.54 2.57
CA GLU A 63 -62.38 8.07 2.66
C GLU A 63 -63.16 7.34 1.56
N SER A 64 -64.06 8.03 0.87
CA SER A 64 -64.99 7.45 -0.11
C SER A 64 -64.38 7.11 -1.48
N ARG A 65 -63.23 7.68 -1.85
CA ARG A 65 -62.55 7.46 -3.14
C ARG A 65 -61.06 7.16 -2.95
N ARG A 66 -60.49 6.38 -3.87
CA ARG A 66 -59.07 5.95 -3.82
C ARG A 66 -58.08 7.12 -3.74
N ALA A 67 -58.22 8.13 -4.60
CA ALA A 67 -57.29 9.25 -4.67
C ALA A 67 -57.34 10.13 -3.41
N SER A 68 -58.54 10.47 -2.95
CA SER A 68 -58.73 11.26 -1.72
C SER A 68 -58.29 10.50 -0.47
N LEU A 69 -58.48 9.18 -0.42
CA LEU A 69 -57.99 8.34 0.68
C LEU A 69 -56.45 8.30 0.71
N LEU A 70 -55.79 8.19 -0.46
CA LEU A 70 -54.33 8.25 -0.55
C LEU A 70 -53.79 9.61 -0.10
N ALA A 71 -54.41 10.71 -0.54
CA ALA A 71 -54.05 12.05 -0.10
C ALA A 71 -54.17 12.21 1.42
N LEU A 72 -55.26 11.69 2.01
CA LEU A 72 -55.45 11.70 3.46
C LEU A 72 -54.38 10.89 4.21
N ILE A 73 -53.96 9.74 3.67
CA ILE A 73 -52.86 8.93 4.22
C ILE A 73 -51.54 9.72 4.19
N ILE A 74 -51.22 10.39 3.08
CA ILE A 74 -49.98 11.17 2.93
C ILE A 74 -49.95 12.35 3.91
N VAL A 75 -51.07 13.05 4.08
CA VAL A 75 -51.17 14.17 5.03
C VAL A 75 -50.91 13.68 6.46
N LEU A 76 -51.57 12.59 6.86
CA LEU A 76 -51.46 12.06 8.21
C LEU A 76 -50.10 11.40 8.48
N ASP A 77 -49.50 10.69 7.54
CA ASP A 77 -48.24 9.96 7.75
C ASP A 77 -46.99 10.73 7.32
N GLN A 78 -46.92 11.23 6.09
CA GLN A 78 -45.72 11.88 5.56
C GLN A 78 -45.66 13.35 5.99
N PHE A 79 -46.67 14.16 5.66
CA PHE A 79 -46.62 15.61 5.92
C PHE A 79 -46.53 15.93 7.41
N SER A 80 -47.22 15.16 8.27
CA SER A 80 -47.11 15.36 9.71
C SER A 80 -45.67 15.20 10.25
N ARG A 81 -44.86 14.32 9.65
CA ARG A 81 -43.45 14.12 10.02
C ARG A 81 -42.54 15.27 9.56
N HIS A 82 -42.92 15.96 8.49
CA HIS A 82 -42.26 17.19 8.04
C HIS A 82 -42.65 18.36 8.96
N ILE A 83 -43.96 18.57 9.17
CA ILE A 83 -44.51 19.68 9.97
C ILE A 83 -44.02 19.64 11.42
N TYR A 84 -44.00 18.46 12.04
CA TYR A 84 -43.62 18.32 13.44
C TYR A 84 -42.12 18.09 13.67
N ARG A 85 -41.29 18.11 12.63
CA ARG A 85 -39.87 17.69 12.75
C ARG A 85 -39.07 18.44 13.81
N LYS A 86 -39.32 19.75 13.97
CA LYS A 86 -38.62 20.63 14.91
C LYS A 86 -39.37 20.84 16.24
N ARG A 87 -40.50 20.15 16.46
CA ARG A 87 -41.29 20.29 17.69
C ARG A 87 -40.78 19.37 18.80
N SER A 88 -40.88 19.82 20.05
CA SER A 88 -40.51 19.04 21.24
C SER A 88 -41.47 17.88 21.53
N ASP A 89 -42.74 18.01 21.14
CA ASP A 89 -43.82 17.01 21.32
C ASP A 89 -44.05 16.13 20.07
N ARG A 90 -43.07 16.11 19.15
CA ARG A 90 -43.15 15.43 17.84
C ARG A 90 -43.63 13.98 17.94
N ASP A 91 -42.98 13.18 18.78
CA ASP A 91 -43.21 11.73 18.78
C ASP A 91 -44.62 11.37 19.25
N GLU A 92 -45.19 12.15 20.18
CA GLU A 92 -46.58 12.01 20.60
C GLU A 92 -47.56 12.37 19.48
N LEU A 93 -47.32 13.49 18.79
CA LEU A 93 -48.17 13.95 17.68
C LEU A 93 -48.13 12.99 16.49
N VAL A 94 -46.95 12.50 16.13
CA VAL A 94 -46.76 11.51 15.06
C VAL A 94 -47.42 10.19 15.45
N ALA A 95 -47.28 9.72 16.69
CA ALA A 95 -47.93 8.47 17.14
C ALA A 95 -49.47 8.54 17.10
N ARG A 96 -50.06 9.71 17.35
CA ARG A 96 -51.51 9.92 17.18
C ARG A 96 -51.92 9.80 15.71
N ASN A 97 -51.16 10.43 14.81
CA ASN A 97 -51.43 10.37 13.38
C ASN A 97 -51.20 8.97 12.79
N ASP A 98 -50.20 8.23 13.26
CA ASP A 98 -49.91 6.86 12.84
C ASP A 98 -51.10 5.92 13.13
N LYS A 99 -51.80 6.13 14.24
CA LYS A 99 -53.04 5.38 14.56
C LYS A 99 -54.16 5.69 13.57
N LEU A 100 -54.29 6.95 13.14
CA LEU A 100 -55.32 7.36 12.17
C LEU A 100 -54.97 6.82 10.77
N SER A 101 -53.75 7.05 10.30
CA SER A 101 -53.30 6.60 8.97
C SER A 101 -53.34 5.07 8.85
N THR A 102 -52.94 4.31 9.88
CA THR A 102 -53.02 2.83 9.86
C THR A 102 -54.45 2.30 9.67
N LYS A 103 -55.46 2.97 10.25
CA LYS A 103 -56.87 2.62 10.02
C LYS A 103 -57.27 2.84 8.57
N LEU A 104 -56.86 3.96 7.98
CA LEU A 104 -57.12 4.28 6.58
C LEU A 104 -56.46 3.29 5.62
N VAL A 105 -55.22 2.85 5.90
CA VAL A 105 -54.56 1.82 5.10
C VAL A 105 -55.30 0.48 5.18
N THR A 106 -55.83 0.13 6.36
CA THR A 106 -56.65 -1.08 6.51
C THR A 106 -57.89 -1.01 5.61
N HIS A 107 -58.58 0.13 5.58
CA HIS A 107 -59.72 0.36 4.66
C HIS A 107 -59.30 0.26 3.18
N LEU A 108 -58.14 0.82 2.83
CA LEU A 108 -57.57 0.76 1.48
C LEU A 108 -57.24 -0.67 1.03
N ILE A 109 -56.81 -1.52 1.97
CA ILE A 109 -56.54 -2.95 1.75
C ILE A 109 -57.84 -3.74 1.60
N GLU A 110 -58.83 -3.54 2.48
CA GLU A 110 -60.13 -4.21 2.43
C GLU A 110 -60.86 -3.96 1.11
N LYS A 111 -60.79 -2.74 0.59
CA LYS A 111 -61.35 -2.35 -0.71
C LYS A 111 -60.51 -2.81 -1.91
N LYS A 112 -59.36 -3.45 -1.67
CA LYS A 112 -58.38 -3.89 -2.69
C LYS A 112 -57.88 -2.77 -3.60
N TRP A 113 -57.91 -1.52 -3.14
CA TRP A 113 -57.53 -0.37 -3.96
C TRP A 113 -56.01 -0.26 -4.19
N HIS A 114 -55.20 -0.84 -3.29
CA HIS A 114 -53.75 -0.92 -3.41
C HIS A 114 -53.28 -1.69 -4.63
N LEU A 115 -54.04 -2.70 -5.10
CA LEU A 115 -53.62 -3.59 -6.21
C LEU A 115 -53.36 -2.82 -7.52
N ASN A 116 -54.10 -1.74 -7.76
CA ASN A 116 -54.05 -0.95 -8.99
C ASN A 116 -53.35 0.42 -8.82
N MET A 117 -52.44 0.54 -7.85
CA MET A 117 -51.63 1.75 -7.63
C MET A 117 -50.25 1.63 -8.30
N ALA A 118 -49.76 2.75 -8.85
CA ALA A 118 -48.37 2.91 -9.27
C ALA A 118 -47.40 2.66 -8.09
N ILE A 119 -46.14 2.31 -8.37
CA ILE A 119 -45.18 1.91 -7.34
C ILE A 119 -44.97 2.99 -6.27
N PRO A 120 -44.76 4.28 -6.59
CA PRO A 120 -44.60 5.32 -5.57
C PRO A 120 -45.87 5.46 -4.72
N GLN A 121 -47.04 5.53 -5.34
CA GLN A 121 -48.32 5.62 -4.64
C GLN A 121 -48.55 4.45 -3.70
N TYR A 122 -48.22 3.23 -4.13
CA TYR A 122 -48.31 2.04 -3.31
C TYR A 122 -47.35 2.09 -2.11
N VAL A 123 -46.07 2.43 -2.35
CA VAL A 123 -45.05 2.52 -1.31
C VAL A 123 -45.49 3.49 -0.22
N PHE A 124 -45.94 4.69 -0.60
CA PHE A 124 -46.40 5.70 0.36
C PHE A 124 -47.75 5.37 1.00
N ALA A 125 -48.67 4.69 0.29
CA ALA A 125 -49.90 4.18 0.89
C ALA A 125 -49.62 3.14 1.99
N MET A 126 -48.54 2.37 1.86
CA MET A 126 -48.18 1.31 2.82
C MET A 126 -47.23 1.78 3.93
N MET A 127 -46.68 3.00 3.86
CA MET A 127 -45.78 3.54 4.89
C MET A 127 -46.33 3.51 6.32
N PRO A 128 -47.64 3.78 6.57
CA PRO A 128 -48.20 3.67 7.91
C PRO A 128 -48.06 2.26 8.54
N ILE A 129 -48.24 1.20 7.74
CA ILE A 129 -48.05 -0.18 8.21
C ILE A 129 -46.57 -0.43 8.56
N ARG A 130 -45.63 0.14 7.78
CA ARG A 130 -44.19 0.05 8.07
C ARG A 130 -43.83 0.77 9.38
N HIS A 131 -44.45 1.91 9.66
CA HIS A 131 -44.21 2.68 10.89
C HIS A 131 -44.88 2.03 12.13
N SER A 132 -45.91 1.21 11.91
CA SER A 132 -46.61 0.47 12.95
C SER A 132 -45.68 -0.47 13.74
N PRO A 133 -45.86 -0.63 15.06
CA PRO A 133 -45.11 -1.57 15.89
C PRO A 133 -45.55 -3.04 15.72
N SER A 134 -46.31 -3.38 14.67
CA SER A 134 -46.89 -4.72 14.48
C SER A 134 -46.05 -5.61 13.58
N ALA A 135 -45.33 -6.58 14.17
CA ALA A 135 -44.59 -7.60 13.42
C ALA A 135 -45.49 -8.42 12.47
N LYS A 136 -46.76 -8.66 12.84
CA LYS A 136 -47.74 -9.33 11.98
C LYS A 136 -48.07 -8.50 10.74
N GLY A 137 -48.24 -7.18 10.91
CA GLY A 137 -48.49 -6.24 9.81
C GLY A 137 -47.32 -6.17 8.82
N LEU A 138 -46.08 -6.13 9.33
CA LEU A 138 -44.88 -6.10 8.49
C LEU A 138 -44.68 -7.39 7.70
N LYS A 139 -44.94 -8.57 8.30
CA LYS A 139 -44.88 -9.86 7.58
C LYS A 139 -45.88 -9.92 6.42
N MET A 140 -47.10 -9.44 6.65
CA MET A 140 -48.13 -9.36 5.62
C MET A 140 -47.73 -8.41 4.50
N LEU A 141 -47.19 -7.23 4.85
CA LEU A 141 -46.71 -6.25 3.89
C LEU A 141 -45.58 -6.80 3.01
N LEU A 142 -44.62 -7.53 3.59
CA LEU A 142 -43.52 -8.13 2.83
C LEU A 142 -44.01 -9.15 1.80
N LYS A 143 -44.97 -10.01 2.19
CA LYS A 143 -45.58 -10.97 1.26
C LYS A 143 -46.25 -10.28 0.07
N GLU A 144 -46.88 -9.13 0.29
CA GLU A 144 -47.54 -8.33 -0.75
C GLU A 144 -46.54 -7.55 -1.62
N VAL A 145 -45.43 -7.11 -1.04
CA VAL A 145 -44.33 -6.48 -1.80
C VAL A 145 -43.66 -7.51 -2.71
N ASP A 146 -43.43 -8.73 -2.22
CA ASP A 146 -42.79 -9.79 -2.99
C ASP A 146 -43.68 -10.28 -4.15
N SER A 147 -45.01 -10.36 -3.96
CA SER A 147 -45.93 -10.68 -5.06
C SER A 147 -45.90 -9.64 -6.18
N ARG A 148 -45.72 -8.35 -5.84
CA ARG A 148 -45.58 -7.25 -6.80
C ARG A 148 -44.24 -7.23 -7.54
N LYS A 149 -43.14 -7.66 -6.91
CA LYS A 149 -41.82 -7.74 -7.57
C LYS A 149 -41.80 -8.72 -8.75
N VAL A 150 -42.67 -9.73 -8.74
CA VAL A 150 -42.80 -10.72 -9.82
C VAL A 150 -43.51 -10.14 -11.05
N LEU A 151 -44.22 -9.01 -10.91
CA LEU A 151 -45.18 -8.50 -11.90
C LEU A 151 -44.71 -7.27 -12.73
N GLY A 152 -43.49 -6.74 -12.56
CA GLY A 152 -43.08 -5.54 -13.31
C GLY A 152 -41.57 -5.25 -13.35
N HIS A 153 -41.12 -4.62 -14.45
CA HIS A 153 -39.72 -4.28 -14.75
C HIS A 153 -39.33 -2.81 -14.47
N GLU A 154 -40.30 -1.89 -14.36
CA GLU A 154 -40.03 -0.46 -14.14
C GLU A 154 -40.07 -0.12 -12.63
N GLU A 155 -39.14 0.73 -12.17
CA GLU A 155 -39.04 1.27 -10.79
C GLU A 155 -38.72 0.26 -9.66
N LYS A 156 -37.99 -0.81 -9.99
CA LYS A 156 -37.55 -1.86 -9.04
C LYS A 156 -36.80 -1.33 -7.81
N GLU A 157 -36.05 -0.23 -7.96
CA GLU A 157 -35.16 0.29 -6.90
C GLU A 157 -35.92 0.83 -5.68
N LEU A 158 -37.00 1.60 -5.88
CA LEU A 158 -37.81 2.15 -4.79
C LEU A 158 -38.53 1.02 -4.02
N LEU A 159 -39.06 0.03 -4.76
CA LEU A 159 -39.74 -1.13 -4.19
C LEU A 159 -38.75 -2.06 -3.45
N ASP A 160 -37.54 -2.25 -3.99
CA ASP A 160 -36.48 -3.02 -3.33
C ASP A 160 -35.98 -2.31 -2.07
N LYS A 161 -35.85 -0.98 -2.07
CA LYS A 161 -35.53 -0.21 -0.87
C LYS A 161 -36.65 -0.29 0.17
N PHE A 162 -37.92 -0.21 -0.24
CA PHE A 162 -39.06 -0.34 0.66
C PHE A 162 -39.14 -1.75 1.28
N SER A 163 -38.94 -2.80 0.48
CA SER A 163 -38.84 -4.20 0.93
C SER A 163 -37.72 -4.37 1.96
N ARG A 164 -36.51 -3.90 1.66
CA ARG A 164 -35.35 -3.93 2.56
C ARG A 164 -35.63 -3.22 3.90
N THR A 165 -36.12 -1.98 3.85
CA THR A 165 -36.39 -1.19 5.06
C THR A 165 -37.56 -1.72 5.89
N THR A 166 -38.49 -2.45 5.28
CA THR A 166 -39.58 -3.15 5.98
C THR A 166 -39.10 -4.43 6.65
N GLN A 167 -38.22 -5.20 6.00
CA GLN A 167 -37.55 -6.37 6.59
C GLN A 167 -36.70 -5.96 7.81
N GLN A 168 -35.94 -4.88 7.71
CA GLN A 168 -35.16 -4.30 8.82
C GLN A 168 -36.04 -4.00 10.05
N ARG A 169 -37.20 -3.36 9.85
CA ARG A 169 -38.13 -3.03 10.93
C ARG A 169 -38.74 -4.28 11.58
N LEU A 170 -39.04 -5.31 10.79
CA LEU A 170 -39.56 -6.58 11.29
C LEU A 170 -38.53 -7.28 12.19
N LEU A 171 -37.27 -7.32 11.77
CA LEU A 171 -36.17 -7.91 12.54
C LEU A 171 -35.94 -7.16 13.86
N HIS A 172 -35.97 -5.81 13.84
CA HIS A 172 -35.86 -5.00 15.07
C HIS A 172 -36.96 -5.32 16.09
N LEU A 173 -38.21 -5.52 15.63
CA LEU A 173 -39.32 -5.92 16.52
C LEU A 173 -39.23 -7.37 17.01
N GLN A 174 -38.41 -8.22 16.38
CA GLN A 174 -38.24 -9.63 16.74
C GLN A 174 -37.07 -9.88 17.72
N GLY A 175 -36.36 -8.84 18.16
CA GLY A 175 -35.38 -8.94 19.25
C GLY A 175 -33.98 -9.42 18.85
N THR A 176 -33.65 -9.46 17.55
CA THR A 176 -32.26 -9.60 17.09
C THR A 176 -31.56 -8.24 17.23
N ASP A 177 -30.38 -8.17 17.87
CA ASP A 177 -29.59 -6.94 18.08
C ASP A 177 -29.53 -6.10 16.79
N SER A 178 -30.33 -5.03 16.76
CA SER A 178 -30.74 -4.37 15.52
C SER A 178 -29.74 -3.34 14.99
N ASN A 179 -28.79 -2.90 15.83
CA ASN A 179 -27.79 -1.93 15.40
C ASN A 179 -26.75 -2.58 14.47
N THR A 180 -26.30 -3.79 14.78
CA THR A 180 -25.27 -4.49 14.01
C THR A 180 -25.77 -5.03 12.67
N GLN A 181 -27.00 -5.56 12.61
CA GLN A 181 -27.51 -6.12 11.34
C GLN A 181 -27.94 -5.06 10.34
N THR A 182 -28.54 -3.94 10.77
CA THR A 182 -28.97 -2.86 9.85
C THR A 182 -27.79 -2.22 9.14
N GLU A 183 -26.70 -1.97 9.87
CA GLU A 183 -25.44 -1.47 9.29
C GLU A 183 -24.83 -2.49 8.32
N VAL A 184 -24.80 -3.78 8.69
CA VAL A 184 -24.28 -4.86 7.83
C VAL A 184 -24.98 -4.95 6.47
N TYR A 185 -26.29 -4.69 6.39
CA TYR A 185 -27.02 -4.73 5.12
C TYR A 185 -26.78 -3.50 4.22
N ASP A 186 -26.44 -2.34 4.79
CA ASP A 186 -26.19 -1.11 4.01
C ASP A 186 -24.71 -0.97 3.58
N ILE A 187 -23.78 -1.61 4.29
CA ILE A 187 -22.35 -1.61 3.90
C ILE A 187 -22.06 -2.56 2.72
N LEU A 188 -22.88 -3.60 2.54
CA LEU A 188 -22.70 -4.59 1.47
C LEU A 188 -23.28 -4.11 0.14
N GLU A 189 -22.50 -4.26 -0.92
CA GLU A 189 -23.00 -4.15 -2.30
C GLU A 189 -23.64 -5.46 -2.75
N ARG A 190 -23.05 -6.58 -2.32
CA ARG A 190 -23.56 -7.94 -2.59
C ARG A 190 -23.69 -8.71 -1.28
N GLN A 191 -24.87 -9.28 -1.07
CA GLN A 191 -25.16 -10.15 0.07
C GLN A 191 -24.59 -11.55 -0.13
N LEU A 192 -24.36 -12.25 0.97
CA LEU A 192 -24.02 -13.66 0.94
C LEU A 192 -25.23 -14.44 0.41
N GLU A 193 -25.02 -15.23 -0.64
CA GLU A 193 -26.03 -16.13 -1.20
C GLU A 193 -25.48 -17.56 -1.19
N GLU A 194 -26.25 -18.51 -0.67
CA GLU A 194 -25.88 -19.92 -0.76
C GLU A 194 -26.16 -20.40 -2.19
N LYS A 195 -25.08 -20.62 -2.95
CA LYS A 195 -25.13 -21.10 -4.33
C LYS A 195 -24.37 -22.42 -4.44
N ASP A 196 -24.77 -23.22 -5.43
CA ASP A 196 -24.01 -24.41 -5.78
C ASP A 196 -22.61 -24.01 -6.26
N ASP A 197 -21.61 -24.65 -5.66
CA ASP A 197 -20.19 -24.40 -5.91
C ASP A 197 -19.44 -25.67 -6.33
N GLY A 198 -20.17 -26.73 -6.71
CA GLY A 198 -19.62 -28.00 -7.16
C GLY A 198 -18.63 -27.88 -8.32
N ASP A 199 -18.81 -26.91 -9.21
CA ASP A 199 -17.95 -26.67 -10.38
C ASP A 199 -16.82 -25.65 -10.17
N VAL A 200 -16.65 -25.10 -8.95
CA VAL A 200 -15.62 -24.08 -8.68
C VAL A 200 -14.22 -24.52 -9.12
N HIS A 201 -13.92 -25.81 -8.93
CA HIS A 201 -12.62 -26.40 -9.25
C HIS A 201 -12.31 -26.43 -10.75
N GLU A 202 -13.33 -26.29 -11.62
CA GLU A 202 -13.18 -26.24 -13.06
C GLU A 202 -12.83 -24.83 -13.57
N THR A 203 -13.08 -23.79 -12.76
CA THR A 203 -12.87 -22.39 -13.13
C THR A 203 -11.40 -22.06 -13.36
N VAL A 204 -11.16 -21.10 -14.25
CA VAL A 204 -9.80 -20.62 -14.58
C VAL A 204 -9.14 -19.99 -13.35
N LEU A 205 -9.89 -19.20 -12.57
CA LEU A 205 -9.40 -18.58 -11.33
C LEU A 205 -8.92 -19.65 -10.36
N PHE A 206 -9.73 -20.66 -10.04
CA PHE A 206 -9.33 -21.73 -9.12
C PHE A 206 -8.05 -22.44 -9.59
N LYS A 207 -8.00 -22.83 -10.87
CA LYS A 207 -6.83 -23.51 -11.44
C LYS A 207 -5.57 -22.65 -11.38
N SER A 208 -5.68 -21.35 -11.64
CA SER A 208 -4.54 -20.41 -11.56
C SER A 208 -4.07 -20.19 -10.12
N ILE A 209 -4.99 -19.94 -9.17
CA ILE A 209 -4.63 -19.80 -7.74
C ILE A 209 -3.96 -21.08 -7.23
N LYS A 210 -4.52 -22.26 -7.51
CA LYS A 210 -3.93 -23.54 -7.10
C LYS A 210 -2.52 -23.71 -7.65
N ARG A 211 -2.31 -23.45 -8.95
CA ARG A 211 -0.98 -23.52 -9.59
C ARG A 211 0.00 -22.54 -8.95
N PHE A 212 -0.43 -21.31 -8.69
CA PHE A 212 0.39 -20.29 -8.06
C PHE A 212 0.88 -20.75 -6.67
N LEU A 213 -0.02 -21.27 -5.84
CA LEU A 213 0.34 -21.75 -4.50
C LEU A 213 1.29 -22.95 -4.53
N VAL A 214 1.09 -23.89 -5.47
CA VAL A 214 2.04 -25.00 -5.70
C VAL A 214 3.43 -24.45 -6.03
N ASN A 215 3.52 -23.50 -6.97
CA ASN A 215 4.79 -22.92 -7.39
C ASN A 215 5.52 -22.16 -6.27
N LYS A 216 4.79 -21.65 -5.27
CA LYS A 216 5.36 -20.98 -4.08
C LYS A 216 5.65 -21.93 -2.93
N ASN A 217 5.45 -23.25 -3.12
CA ASN A 217 5.53 -24.25 -2.06
C ASN A 217 4.64 -23.91 -0.85
N ALA A 218 3.54 -23.19 -1.11
CA ALA A 218 2.61 -22.65 -0.12
C ALA A 218 1.47 -23.63 0.24
N LEU A 219 1.52 -24.86 -0.29
CA LEU A 219 0.59 -25.94 0.02
C LEU A 219 1.19 -26.98 0.99
N SER A 220 2.25 -26.60 1.72
CA SER A 220 2.82 -27.39 2.81
C SER A 220 2.03 -27.17 4.12
N ASP A 221 2.48 -27.76 5.23
CA ASP A 221 1.85 -27.58 6.56
C ASP A 221 1.89 -26.11 7.08
N THR A 222 2.49 -25.19 6.32
CA THR A 222 2.51 -23.76 6.65
C THR A 222 1.22 -23.06 6.23
N PRO A 223 0.63 -22.19 7.06
CA PRO A 223 -0.54 -21.41 6.68
C PRO A 223 -0.28 -20.43 5.52
N VAL A 224 -1.34 -20.03 4.82
CA VAL A 224 -1.32 -18.98 3.80
C VAL A 224 -2.02 -17.74 4.34
N ALA A 225 -1.39 -16.57 4.23
CA ALA A 225 -1.98 -15.30 4.65
C ALA A 225 -2.69 -14.58 3.48
N VAL A 226 -3.78 -13.85 3.78
CA VAL A 226 -4.47 -12.96 2.83
C VAL A 226 -4.76 -11.60 3.47
N SER A 227 -4.45 -10.52 2.74
CA SER A 227 -4.88 -9.17 3.11
C SER A 227 -6.35 -8.97 2.72
N LEU A 228 -7.23 -8.91 3.71
CA LEU A 228 -8.68 -8.94 3.52
C LEU A 228 -9.29 -7.56 3.79
N SER A 229 -9.61 -6.80 2.73
CA SER A 229 -10.20 -5.46 2.86
C SER A 229 -11.73 -5.47 2.91
N GLY A 230 -12.36 -6.57 2.51
CA GLY A 230 -13.83 -6.67 2.36
C GLY A 230 -14.36 -6.25 0.99
N GLY A 231 -13.49 -5.70 0.12
CA GLY A 231 -13.80 -5.50 -1.29
C GLY A 231 -13.80 -6.81 -2.08
N VAL A 232 -14.49 -6.82 -3.22
CA VAL A 232 -14.74 -8.03 -4.04
C VAL A 232 -13.48 -8.85 -4.32
N ASP A 233 -12.36 -8.21 -4.64
CA ASP A 233 -11.14 -8.95 -5.00
C ASP A 233 -10.57 -9.74 -3.81
N SER A 234 -10.54 -9.11 -2.64
CA SER A 234 -10.02 -9.76 -1.43
C SER A 234 -10.93 -10.88 -0.94
N MET A 235 -12.26 -10.71 -1.08
CA MET A 235 -13.26 -11.71 -0.71
C MET A 235 -13.22 -12.92 -1.64
N VAL A 236 -13.14 -12.70 -2.95
CA VAL A 236 -12.98 -13.77 -3.95
C VAL A 236 -11.68 -14.53 -3.72
N LEU A 237 -10.57 -13.83 -3.49
CA LEU A 237 -9.28 -14.47 -3.21
C LEU A 237 -9.34 -15.34 -1.96
N ALA A 238 -9.88 -14.83 -0.85
CA ALA A 238 -10.02 -15.60 0.38
C ALA A 238 -10.90 -16.85 0.20
N TYR A 239 -11.99 -16.74 -0.56
CA TYR A 239 -12.85 -17.87 -0.89
C TYR A 239 -12.14 -18.92 -1.76
N LEU A 240 -11.37 -18.48 -2.78
CA LEU A 240 -10.56 -19.36 -3.61
C LEU A 240 -9.50 -20.10 -2.78
N LEU A 241 -8.82 -19.43 -1.86
CA LEU A 241 -7.88 -20.07 -0.92
C LEU A 241 -8.59 -21.13 -0.08
N HIS A 242 -9.79 -20.84 0.44
CA HIS A 242 -10.61 -21.80 1.17
C HIS A 242 -10.97 -23.02 0.31
N LYS A 243 -11.39 -22.82 -0.95
CA LYS A 243 -11.72 -23.92 -1.85
C LYS A 243 -10.51 -24.76 -2.25
N VAL A 244 -9.34 -24.15 -2.45
CA VAL A 244 -8.10 -24.89 -2.72
C VAL A 244 -7.74 -25.78 -1.53
N ARG A 245 -7.84 -25.27 -0.29
CA ARG A 245 -7.69 -26.05 0.95
C ARG A 245 -8.60 -27.28 0.96
N LEU A 246 -9.89 -27.11 0.68
CA LEU A 246 -10.84 -28.23 0.66
C LEU A 246 -10.53 -29.29 -0.42
N SER A 247 -9.92 -28.90 -1.54
CA SER A 247 -9.76 -29.77 -2.70
C SER A 247 -8.60 -30.74 -2.66
N SER A 248 -7.50 -30.44 -1.96
CA SER A 248 -6.25 -31.20 -2.15
C SER A 248 -5.22 -31.12 -1.02
N HIS A 249 -5.29 -30.15 -0.10
CA HIS A 249 -4.25 -29.94 0.91
C HIS A 249 -4.83 -29.35 2.19
N TYR A 250 -4.48 -29.91 3.35
CA TYR A 250 -4.83 -29.33 4.63
C TYR A 250 -3.77 -28.31 5.03
N TYR A 251 -4.07 -27.01 4.88
CA TYR A 251 -3.24 -25.92 5.37
C TYR A 251 -4.11 -24.85 6.05
N GLY A 252 -3.52 -24.08 6.97
CA GLY A 252 -4.22 -22.98 7.66
C GLY A 252 -4.41 -21.76 6.75
N ILE A 253 -5.47 -20.98 6.95
CA ILE A 253 -5.65 -19.69 6.25
C ILE A 253 -5.73 -18.59 7.29
N VAL A 254 -4.92 -17.54 7.11
CA VAL A 254 -4.88 -16.37 8.00
C VAL A 254 -5.31 -15.13 7.23
N ALA A 255 -6.48 -14.57 7.57
CA ALA A 255 -6.95 -13.29 7.05
C ALA A 255 -6.48 -12.14 7.95
N ILE A 256 -5.93 -11.09 7.33
CA ILE A 256 -5.48 -9.88 8.01
C ILE A 256 -6.24 -8.68 7.47
N HIS A 257 -7.05 -8.05 8.31
CA HIS A 257 -7.81 -6.85 8.01
C HIS A 257 -7.18 -5.63 8.67
N ILE A 258 -7.02 -4.54 7.91
CA ILE A 258 -6.62 -3.23 8.44
C ILE A 258 -7.84 -2.33 8.41
N ASP A 259 -8.39 -2.04 9.58
CA ASP A 259 -9.46 -1.08 9.75
C ASP A 259 -8.84 0.32 9.89
N TYR A 260 -9.09 1.19 8.92
CA TYR A 260 -8.51 2.53 8.93
C TYR A 260 -9.31 3.55 9.76
N GLY A 261 -10.48 3.19 10.30
CA GLY A 261 -11.29 4.08 11.13
C GLY A 261 -11.79 5.36 10.45
N ASN A 262 -11.66 5.49 9.12
CA ASN A 262 -11.95 6.74 8.39
C ASN A 262 -13.45 6.98 8.14
N ARG A 263 -14.28 5.98 8.41
CA ARG A 263 -15.70 5.96 8.07
C ARG A 263 -16.48 5.35 9.23
N PRO A 264 -17.69 5.84 9.54
CA PRO A 264 -18.51 5.26 10.60
C PRO A 264 -18.83 3.78 10.34
N GLU A 265 -18.94 3.38 9.06
CA GLU A 265 -19.23 2.01 8.65
C GLU A 265 -18.06 1.03 8.85
N SER A 266 -16.84 1.51 9.06
CA SER A 266 -15.62 0.68 9.08
C SER A 266 -15.62 -0.40 10.18
N ALA A 267 -16.19 -0.09 11.34
CA ALA A 267 -16.33 -1.04 12.44
C ALA A 267 -17.32 -2.18 12.09
N ALA A 268 -18.41 -1.85 11.40
CA ALA A 268 -19.39 -2.83 10.91
C ALA A 268 -18.80 -3.71 9.81
N GLU A 269 -18.01 -3.12 8.89
CA GLU A 269 -17.26 -3.85 7.86
C GLU A 269 -16.29 -4.86 8.49
N CYS A 270 -15.47 -4.44 9.45
CA CYS A 270 -14.55 -5.32 10.18
C CYS A 270 -15.29 -6.49 10.86
N SER A 271 -16.40 -6.19 11.53
CA SER A 271 -17.24 -7.19 12.21
C SER A 271 -17.84 -8.21 11.23
N TYR A 272 -18.29 -7.75 10.06
CA TYR A 272 -18.84 -8.62 9.03
C TYR A 272 -17.77 -9.52 8.40
N VAL A 273 -16.59 -8.97 8.07
CA VAL A 273 -15.49 -9.77 7.54
C VAL A 273 -15.08 -10.85 8.54
N LYS A 274 -15.01 -10.53 9.83
CA LYS A 274 -14.76 -11.53 10.88
C LYS A 274 -15.80 -12.65 10.85
N TYR A 275 -17.08 -12.31 10.86
CA TYR A 275 -18.17 -13.27 10.80
C TYR A 275 -18.07 -14.18 9.56
N TRP A 276 -17.75 -13.60 8.40
CA TRP A 276 -17.59 -14.35 7.15
C TRP A 276 -16.37 -15.29 7.20
N CYS A 277 -15.26 -14.85 7.78
CA CYS A 277 -14.08 -15.70 8.01
C CYS A 277 -14.37 -16.85 8.96
N ASP A 278 -15.09 -16.60 10.07
CA ASP A 278 -15.47 -17.63 11.03
C ASP A 278 -16.29 -18.76 10.35
N ARG A 279 -17.22 -18.40 9.44
CA ARG A 279 -18.00 -19.38 8.65
C ARG A 279 -17.17 -20.26 7.73
N LEU A 280 -16.03 -19.77 7.26
CA LEU A 280 -15.13 -20.48 6.35
C LEU A 280 -13.96 -21.15 7.09
N ASP A 281 -13.95 -21.12 8.43
CA ASP A 281 -12.84 -21.59 9.25
C ASP A 281 -11.51 -20.94 8.82
N ILE A 282 -11.52 -19.61 8.67
CA ILE A 282 -10.36 -18.78 8.36
C ILE A 282 -9.98 -18.00 9.61
N GLN A 283 -8.72 -18.13 10.06
CA GLN A 283 -8.25 -17.39 11.22
C GLN A 283 -8.17 -15.90 10.91
N PHE A 284 -8.86 -15.07 11.69
CA PHE A 284 -8.98 -13.64 11.42
C PHE A 284 -8.20 -12.78 12.41
N TYR A 285 -7.41 -11.84 11.89
CA TYR A 285 -6.74 -10.78 12.63
C TYR A 285 -7.19 -9.42 12.10
N ALA A 286 -7.57 -8.52 13.00
CA ALA A 286 -7.85 -7.13 12.65
C ALA A 286 -6.91 -6.18 13.40
N ARG A 287 -6.42 -5.16 12.70
CA ARG A 287 -5.76 -4.00 13.31
C ARG A 287 -6.52 -2.74 12.91
N ARG A 288 -7.19 -2.11 13.88
CA ARG A 288 -7.74 -0.78 13.74
C ARG A 288 -6.64 0.28 13.86
N ILE A 289 -6.67 1.34 13.07
CA ILE A 289 -5.74 2.47 13.16
C ILE A 289 -6.45 3.61 13.88
N ASP A 290 -5.99 3.90 15.10
CA ASP A 290 -6.49 5.00 15.92
C ASP A 290 -5.40 6.06 16.17
N GLU A 291 -4.16 5.78 15.76
CA GLU A 291 -3.00 6.65 15.94
C GLU A 291 -3.00 7.87 15.01
N VAL A 292 -3.74 7.82 13.89
CA VAL A 292 -3.85 8.90 12.91
C VAL A 292 -5.25 8.95 12.31
N THR A 293 -5.76 10.16 12.09
CA THR A 293 -7.10 10.39 11.53
C THR A 293 -7.01 11.15 10.22
N ARG A 294 -7.65 10.65 9.17
CA ARG A 294 -7.66 11.30 7.85
C ARG A 294 -8.43 12.63 7.93
N GLY A 295 -7.81 13.70 7.44
CA GLY A 295 -8.39 15.05 7.44
C GLY A 295 -7.95 15.90 8.64
N GLU A 296 -7.51 15.26 9.73
CA GLU A 296 -6.92 15.95 10.89
C GLU A 296 -5.39 15.92 10.82
N THR A 297 -4.81 14.74 10.60
CA THR A 297 -3.37 14.58 10.40
C THR A 297 -2.97 15.05 9.00
N LYS A 298 -1.80 15.69 8.88
CA LYS A 298 -1.23 16.06 7.58
C LYS A 298 -1.17 14.83 6.67
N ARG A 299 -1.57 15.00 5.40
CA ARG A 299 -1.78 13.88 4.48
C ARG A 299 -0.55 12.98 4.32
N ASP A 300 0.62 13.56 4.09
CA ASP A 300 1.86 12.79 3.89
C ASP A 300 2.24 11.98 5.15
N GLU A 301 1.96 12.55 6.32
CA GLU A 301 2.19 11.90 7.61
C GLU A 301 1.18 10.78 7.87
N TYR A 302 -0.12 11.01 7.60
CA TYR A 302 -1.15 9.98 7.64
C TYR A 302 -0.82 8.80 6.72
N GLU A 303 -0.45 9.07 5.46
CA GLU A 303 -0.14 8.01 4.48
C GLU A 303 1.09 7.20 4.90
N LYS A 304 2.12 7.86 5.46
CA LYS A 304 3.31 7.20 5.98
C LYS A 304 2.99 6.33 7.19
N ILE A 305 2.36 6.89 8.22
CA ILE A 305 2.07 6.19 9.48
C ILE A 305 1.11 5.01 9.24
N ALA A 306 0.03 5.22 8.48
CA ALA A 306 -0.91 4.14 8.17
C ALA A 306 -0.25 3.03 7.34
N ARG A 307 0.68 3.37 6.44
CA ARG A 307 1.48 2.37 5.72
C ARG A 307 2.38 1.59 6.67
N ASP A 308 3.08 2.26 7.58
CA ASP A 308 3.99 1.61 8.53
C ASP A 308 3.24 0.69 9.50
N ILE A 309 2.08 1.11 10.01
CA ILE A 309 1.19 0.28 10.85
C ILE A 309 0.74 -0.97 10.08
N ARG A 310 0.27 -0.80 8.83
CA ARG A 310 -0.15 -1.93 8.00
C ARG A 310 0.97 -2.96 7.79
N TYR A 311 2.17 -2.51 7.40
CA TYR A 311 3.27 -3.42 7.10
C TYR A 311 3.91 -4.04 8.35
N SER A 312 3.97 -3.33 9.47
CA SER A 312 4.39 -3.91 10.75
C SER A 312 3.39 -4.95 11.28
N THR A 313 2.09 -4.71 11.09
CA THR A 313 1.04 -5.69 11.39
C THR A 313 1.21 -6.95 10.54
N TYR A 314 1.39 -6.81 9.23
CA TYR A 314 1.67 -7.97 8.37
C TYR A 314 2.90 -8.73 8.84
N ARG A 315 4.01 -8.03 9.10
CA ARG A 315 5.27 -8.68 9.54
C ARG A 315 5.08 -9.50 10.81
N SER A 316 4.48 -8.91 11.85
CA SER A 316 4.29 -9.59 13.14
C SER A 316 3.42 -10.85 13.03
N ILE A 317 2.36 -10.80 12.21
CA ILE A 317 1.47 -11.96 12.01
C ILE A 317 2.15 -13.03 11.16
N LEU A 318 2.85 -12.64 10.09
CA LEU A 318 3.59 -13.58 9.25
C LEU A 318 4.70 -14.29 10.03
N GLU A 319 5.46 -13.56 10.86
CA GLU A 319 6.49 -14.14 11.74
C GLU A 319 5.89 -15.09 12.77
N LYS A 320 4.78 -14.70 13.42
CA LYS A 320 4.07 -15.53 14.41
C LYS A 320 3.66 -16.90 13.87
N HIS A 321 3.23 -16.95 12.62
CA HIS A 321 2.72 -18.18 11.99
C HIS A 321 3.71 -18.83 11.01
N SER A 322 4.95 -18.34 10.95
CA SER A 322 5.97 -18.79 9.99
C SER A 322 5.48 -18.78 8.53
N ILE A 323 4.67 -17.77 8.18
CA ILE A 323 4.08 -17.65 6.84
C ILE A 323 5.06 -16.91 5.92
N PRO A 324 5.45 -17.49 4.78
CA PRO A 324 6.49 -16.92 3.92
C PRO A 324 6.03 -15.70 3.10
N GLY A 325 4.73 -15.46 2.97
CA GLY A 325 4.19 -14.31 2.24
C GLY A 325 2.68 -14.11 2.41
N ILE A 326 2.20 -12.92 2.02
CA ILE A 326 0.79 -12.53 2.11
C ILE A 326 0.18 -12.31 0.72
N CYS A 327 -0.98 -12.91 0.49
CA CYS A 327 -1.77 -12.77 -0.73
C CYS A 327 -2.55 -11.44 -0.75
N PHE A 328 -2.50 -10.74 -1.88
CA PHE A 328 -3.23 -9.50 -2.15
C PHE A 328 -4.17 -9.72 -3.34
N GLY A 329 -5.40 -9.19 -3.24
CA GLY A 329 -6.40 -9.23 -4.31
C GLY A 329 -6.14 -8.26 -5.46
N HIS A 330 -4.89 -8.07 -5.86
CA HIS A 330 -4.59 -7.21 -7.02
C HIS A 330 -4.85 -7.96 -8.32
N HIS A 331 -5.34 -7.24 -9.32
CA HIS A 331 -5.77 -7.73 -10.63
C HIS A 331 -5.22 -6.84 -11.76
N ARG A 332 -5.51 -7.20 -13.02
CA ARG A 332 -4.94 -6.52 -14.20
C ARG A 332 -5.26 -5.03 -14.29
N GLY A 333 -6.43 -4.65 -13.77
CA GLY A 333 -6.82 -3.25 -13.64
C GLY A 333 -5.88 -2.44 -12.74
N ASP A 334 -5.42 -3.01 -11.63
CA ASP A 334 -4.45 -2.34 -10.75
C ASP A 334 -3.13 -2.04 -11.45
N VAL A 335 -2.68 -2.96 -12.32
CA VAL A 335 -1.48 -2.78 -13.14
C VAL A 335 -1.68 -1.62 -14.11
N GLN A 336 -2.83 -1.57 -14.79
CA GLN A 336 -3.15 -0.51 -15.75
C GLN A 336 -3.19 0.86 -15.08
N GLU A 337 -3.82 0.97 -13.91
CA GLU A 337 -3.82 2.19 -13.10
C GLU A 337 -2.40 2.62 -12.71
N ASN A 338 -1.56 1.65 -12.33
CA ASN A 338 -0.17 1.90 -11.97
C ASN A 338 0.68 2.37 -13.15
N VAL A 339 0.55 1.77 -14.34
CA VAL A 339 1.29 2.19 -15.54
C VAL A 339 1.02 3.66 -15.84
N VAL A 340 -0.26 4.06 -15.86
CA VAL A 340 -0.65 5.46 -16.08
C VAL A 340 -0.10 6.36 -14.97
N SER A 341 -0.25 5.96 -13.69
CA SER A 341 0.24 6.75 -12.56
C SER A 341 1.76 6.93 -12.59
N ASN A 342 2.50 5.86 -12.91
CA ASN A 342 3.97 5.84 -12.92
C ASN A 342 4.53 6.65 -14.09
N MET A 343 3.89 6.59 -15.26
CA MET A 343 4.20 7.44 -16.39
C MET A 343 4.03 8.93 -16.04
N MET A 344 2.89 9.30 -15.45
CA MET A 344 2.61 10.70 -15.08
C MET A 344 3.49 11.22 -13.94
N LYS A 345 4.03 10.34 -13.10
CA LYS A 345 5.01 10.67 -12.05
C LYS A 345 6.45 10.74 -12.59
N GLY A 346 6.68 10.46 -13.87
CA GLY A 346 8.01 10.44 -14.47
C GLY A 346 8.90 9.30 -13.93
N LEU A 347 8.31 8.16 -13.56
CA LEU A 347 9.09 6.98 -13.20
C LEU A 347 9.76 6.36 -14.44
N SER A 348 10.75 5.50 -14.19
CA SER A 348 11.53 4.86 -15.25
C SER A 348 10.65 4.04 -16.20
N LEU A 349 10.94 4.14 -17.50
CA LEU A 349 10.47 3.25 -18.57
C LEU A 349 10.61 1.77 -18.20
N LEU A 350 11.62 1.41 -17.42
CA LEU A 350 11.92 0.02 -17.03
C LEU A 350 11.13 -0.43 -15.80
N SER A 351 10.22 0.39 -15.30
CA SER A 351 9.44 0.10 -14.09
C SER A 351 8.03 0.67 -14.17
N LEU A 352 7.46 0.77 -15.37
CA LEU A 352 6.13 1.35 -15.57
C LEU A 352 5.05 0.49 -14.93
N ASN A 353 5.12 -0.83 -15.08
CA ASN A 353 4.15 -1.76 -14.50
C ASN A 353 4.04 -1.60 -12.97
N GLY A 354 5.19 -1.53 -12.29
CA GLY A 354 5.28 -1.27 -10.85
C GLY A 354 4.66 -2.36 -9.96
N MET A 355 4.06 -3.42 -10.52
CA MET A 355 3.62 -4.60 -9.80
C MET A 355 4.09 -5.87 -10.52
N SER A 356 4.40 -6.88 -9.74
CA SER A 356 4.73 -8.23 -10.18
C SER A 356 3.92 -9.23 -9.36
N GLU A 357 3.80 -10.45 -9.85
CA GLU A 357 3.15 -11.55 -9.13
C GLU A 357 3.74 -11.78 -7.72
N THR A 358 5.04 -11.52 -7.55
CA THR A 358 5.73 -11.58 -6.26
C THR A 358 6.64 -10.37 -6.11
N SER A 359 6.51 -9.66 -4.99
CA SER A 359 7.44 -8.57 -4.65
C SER A 359 7.64 -8.45 -3.14
N THR A 360 8.73 -7.82 -2.72
CA THR A 360 8.98 -7.51 -1.31
C THR A 360 8.80 -6.01 -1.08
N ALA A 361 7.95 -5.64 -0.12
CA ALA A 361 7.72 -4.25 0.27
C ALA A 361 7.79 -4.12 1.79
N ASN A 362 8.60 -3.17 2.29
CA ASN A 362 8.80 -2.95 3.73
C ASN A 362 9.15 -4.24 4.51
N GLY A 363 9.95 -5.12 3.92
CA GLY A 363 10.35 -6.41 4.51
C GLY A 363 9.24 -7.48 4.51
N VAL A 364 8.12 -7.25 3.83
CA VAL A 364 7.02 -8.21 3.69
C VAL A 364 6.98 -8.73 2.26
N VAL A 365 6.99 -10.06 2.09
CA VAL A 365 6.80 -10.72 0.81
C VAL A 365 5.30 -10.70 0.46
N ILE A 366 4.97 -10.13 -0.71
CA ILE A 366 3.60 -10.00 -1.21
C ILE A 366 3.42 -10.91 -2.42
N TRP A 367 2.32 -11.64 -2.42
CA TRP A 367 1.86 -12.50 -3.52
C TRP A 367 0.59 -11.92 -4.14
N ARG A 368 0.52 -11.85 -5.47
CA ARG A 368 -0.63 -11.30 -6.22
C ARG A 368 -1.11 -12.33 -7.24
N PRO A 369 -1.78 -13.40 -6.80
CA PRO A 369 -2.08 -14.52 -7.67
C PRO A 369 -3.19 -14.21 -8.70
N MET A 370 -3.91 -13.09 -8.55
CA MET A 370 -4.95 -12.66 -9.49
C MET A 370 -4.48 -11.58 -10.49
N LEU A 371 -3.19 -11.25 -10.52
CA LEU A 371 -2.68 -10.06 -11.24
C LEU A 371 -2.94 -10.08 -12.75
N GLU A 372 -3.04 -11.26 -13.35
CA GLU A 372 -3.30 -11.46 -14.79
C GLU A 372 -4.79 -11.32 -15.19
N PHE A 373 -5.71 -11.36 -14.21
CA PHE A 373 -7.14 -11.42 -14.47
C PHE A 373 -7.79 -10.05 -14.56
N ASP A 374 -8.82 -9.95 -15.40
CA ASP A 374 -9.69 -8.79 -15.43
C ASP A 374 -10.58 -8.71 -14.20
N LYS A 375 -10.98 -7.48 -13.90
CA LYS A 375 -11.96 -7.20 -12.84
C LYS A 375 -13.30 -7.88 -13.11
N SER A 376 -13.72 -7.98 -14.37
CA SER A 376 -14.97 -8.65 -14.77
C SER A 376 -14.96 -10.13 -14.37
N THR A 377 -13.87 -10.85 -14.61
CA THR A 377 -13.73 -12.27 -14.22
C THR A 377 -13.91 -12.46 -12.72
N ILE A 378 -13.40 -11.53 -11.91
CA ILE A 378 -13.54 -11.55 -10.45
C ILE A 378 -14.99 -11.27 -10.03
N PHE A 379 -15.66 -10.30 -10.66
CA PHE A 379 -17.07 -10.02 -10.41
C PHE A 379 -17.99 -11.18 -10.79
N ASP A 380 -17.81 -11.75 -11.99
CA ASP A 380 -18.58 -12.89 -12.47
C ASP A 380 -18.45 -14.08 -11.52
N PHE A 381 -17.23 -14.33 -11.03
CA PHE A 381 -16.98 -15.37 -10.04
C PHE A 381 -17.70 -15.08 -8.71
N ALA A 382 -17.61 -13.86 -8.19
CA ALA A 382 -18.31 -13.45 -6.97
C ALA A 382 -19.83 -13.63 -7.11
N HIS A 383 -20.39 -13.24 -8.24
CA HIS A 383 -21.83 -13.36 -8.51
C HIS A 383 -22.27 -14.80 -8.70
N ARG A 384 -21.49 -15.62 -9.41
CA ARG A 384 -21.76 -17.03 -9.65
C ARG A 384 -21.81 -17.85 -8.36
N TYR A 385 -20.90 -17.59 -7.42
CA TYR A 385 -20.76 -18.37 -6.18
C TYR A 385 -21.27 -17.64 -4.92
N GLY A 386 -21.99 -16.53 -5.09
CA GLY A 386 -22.68 -15.86 -3.98
C GLY A 386 -21.75 -15.22 -2.95
N ILE A 387 -20.55 -14.80 -3.36
CA ILE A 387 -19.54 -14.22 -2.46
C ILE A 387 -19.94 -12.77 -2.12
N PRO A 388 -20.06 -12.42 -0.82
CA PRO A 388 -20.41 -11.08 -0.40
C PRO A 388 -19.23 -10.10 -0.52
N TYR A 389 -19.52 -8.83 -0.74
CA TYR A 389 -18.53 -7.76 -0.73
C TYR A 389 -19.14 -6.38 -0.46
N PHE A 390 -18.33 -5.47 0.10
CA PHE A 390 -18.74 -4.10 0.41
C PHE A 390 -18.77 -3.19 -0.81
N LYS A 391 -19.53 -2.09 -0.72
CA LYS A 391 -19.57 -1.02 -1.73
C LYS A 391 -18.17 -0.44 -1.96
N ASP A 392 -17.82 -0.11 -3.21
CA ASP A 392 -16.56 0.59 -3.49
C ASP A 392 -16.58 2.01 -2.88
N THR A 393 -15.79 2.22 -1.84
CA THR A 393 -15.67 3.49 -1.13
C THR A 393 -14.38 4.24 -1.50
N THR A 394 -13.80 3.96 -2.66
CA THR A 394 -12.63 4.69 -3.17
C THR A 394 -12.98 6.19 -3.27
N PRO A 395 -12.30 7.10 -2.52
CA PRO A 395 -12.70 8.49 -2.50
C PRO A 395 -12.53 9.16 -3.87
N ALA A 396 -13.59 9.80 -4.38
CA ALA A 396 -13.60 10.44 -5.69
C ALA A 396 -12.53 11.54 -5.86
N TRP A 397 -12.15 12.21 -4.77
CA TRP A 397 -11.09 13.23 -4.76
C TRP A 397 -9.67 12.65 -4.84
N SER A 398 -9.48 11.36 -4.55
CA SER A 398 -8.15 10.73 -4.54
C SER A 398 -7.63 10.57 -5.96
N THR A 399 -6.30 10.51 -6.14
CA THR A 399 -5.69 10.27 -7.47
C THR A 399 -6.25 9.01 -8.12
N ARG A 400 -6.45 7.96 -7.32
CA ARG A 400 -7.02 6.69 -7.77
C ARG A 400 -8.49 6.81 -8.15
N GLY A 401 -9.29 7.49 -7.33
CA GLY A 401 -10.70 7.77 -7.63
C GLY A 401 -10.88 8.61 -8.89
N LYS A 402 -10.09 9.67 -9.08
CA LYS A 402 -10.09 10.47 -10.31
C LYS A 402 -9.69 9.65 -11.54
N LEU A 403 -8.66 8.82 -11.39
CA LEU A 403 -8.19 7.96 -12.47
C LEU A 403 -9.28 6.97 -12.89
N ARG A 404 -9.94 6.30 -11.95
CA ARG A 404 -11.03 5.34 -12.22
C ARG A 404 -12.30 5.98 -12.75
N ASN A 405 -12.73 7.09 -12.15
CA ASN A 405 -14.08 7.64 -12.38
C ASN A 405 -14.10 8.72 -13.47
N GLN A 406 -12.95 9.28 -13.85
CA GLN A 406 -12.87 10.37 -14.81
C GLN A 406 -11.93 10.02 -15.97
N LEU A 407 -10.66 9.73 -15.68
CA LEU A 407 -9.65 9.56 -16.73
C LEU A 407 -9.86 8.28 -17.55
N MET A 408 -10.06 7.13 -16.91
CA MET A 408 -10.24 5.85 -17.61
C MET A 408 -11.49 5.86 -18.51
N PRO A 409 -12.67 6.34 -18.06
CA PRO A 409 -13.82 6.52 -18.93
C PRO A 409 -13.55 7.45 -20.12
N LEU A 410 -12.83 8.55 -19.90
CA LEU A 410 -12.46 9.47 -20.99
C LEU A 410 -11.51 8.82 -21.99
N LEU A 411 -10.52 8.06 -21.54
CA LEU A 411 -9.63 7.32 -22.43
C LEU A 411 -10.38 6.25 -23.22
N ARG A 412 -11.35 5.57 -22.59
CA ARG A 412 -12.24 4.61 -23.25
C ARG A 412 -13.08 5.28 -24.34
N ASP A 413 -13.66 6.46 -24.05
CA ASP A 413 -14.44 7.25 -25.00
C ASP A 413 -13.58 7.68 -26.21
N MET A 414 -12.35 8.13 -25.96
CA MET A 414 -11.45 8.61 -27.01
C MET A 414 -10.85 7.50 -27.88
N TYR A 415 -10.49 6.35 -27.29
CA TYR A 415 -9.66 5.32 -27.94
C TYR A 415 -10.34 3.94 -28.06
N GLY A 416 -11.57 3.79 -27.56
CA GLY A 416 -12.31 2.52 -27.53
C GLY A 416 -11.78 1.52 -26.50
N ASP A 417 -12.40 0.34 -26.42
CA ASP A 417 -12.16 -0.66 -25.37
C ASP A 417 -10.73 -1.28 -25.38
N GLY A 418 -10.03 -1.18 -26.51
CA GLY A 418 -8.69 -1.77 -26.68
C GLY A 418 -7.57 -1.07 -25.90
N TYR A 419 -7.79 0.16 -25.41
CA TYR A 419 -6.71 0.95 -24.78
C TYR A 419 -6.14 0.29 -23.51
N LEU A 420 -6.96 -0.41 -22.73
CA LEU A 420 -6.52 -1.14 -21.53
C LEU A 420 -5.55 -2.28 -21.87
N HIS A 421 -5.78 -2.96 -23.00
CA HIS A 421 -4.86 -3.98 -23.49
C HIS A 421 -3.51 -3.35 -23.87
N ASN A 422 -3.53 -2.21 -24.57
CA ASN A 422 -2.30 -1.48 -24.92
C ASN A 422 -1.50 -1.02 -23.70
N ILE A 423 -2.17 -0.51 -22.65
CA ILE A 423 -1.52 -0.15 -21.38
C ILE A 423 -0.90 -1.37 -20.70
N SER A 424 -1.60 -2.52 -20.75
CA SER A 424 -1.10 -3.76 -20.16
C SER A 424 0.13 -4.27 -20.91
N ASN A 425 0.11 -4.23 -22.24
CA ASN A 425 1.25 -4.61 -23.09
C ASN A 425 2.46 -3.70 -22.85
N LEU A 426 2.26 -2.38 -22.76
CA LEU A 426 3.33 -1.44 -22.42
C LEU A 426 3.95 -1.75 -21.05
N GLY A 427 3.12 -2.10 -20.06
CA GLY A 427 3.60 -2.56 -18.76
C GLY A 427 4.39 -3.87 -18.84
N ALA A 428 3.97 -4.82 -19.67
CA ALA A 428 4.67 -6.09 -19.86
C ALA A 428 6.01 -5.91 -20.59
N GLU A 429 6.03 -5.16 -21.70
CA GLU A 429 7.24 -4.81 -22.45
C GLU A 429 8.24 -4.06 -21.58
N SER A 430 7.77 -3.14 -20.73
CA SER A 430 8.58 -2.44 -19.74
C SER A 430 9.33 -3.40 -18.80
N ILE A 431 8.67 -4.46 -18.33
CA ILE A 431 9.30 -5.50 -17.50
C ILE A 431 10.30 -6.30 -18.31
N GLN A 432 9.94 -6.76 -19.50
CA GLN A 432 10.84 -7.55 -20.36
C GLN A 432 12.12 -6.77 -20.70
N CYS A 433 12.00 -5.48 -21.04
CA CYS A 433 13.15 -4.60 -21.25
C CYS A 433 14.01 -4.46 -19.99
N ASN A 434 13.38 -4.35 -18.82
CA ASN A 434 14.10 -4.30 -17.55
C ASN A 434 14.86 -5.60 -17.28
N ASP A 435 14.22 -6.75 -17.47
CA ASP A 435 14.83 -8.06 -17.22
C ASP A 435 16.01 -8.29 -18.16
N LEU A 436 15.85 -8.00 -19.46
CA LEU A 436 16.94 -8.04 -20.44
C LEU A 436 18.09 -7.10 -20.06
N MET A 437 17.79 -5.88 -19.62
CA MET A 437 18.83 -4.95 -19.15
C MET A 437 19.52 -5.48 -17.88
N GLN A 438 18.77 -6.03 -16.93
CA GLN A 438 19.32 -6.55 -15.69
C GLN A 438 20.24 -7.75 -15.98
N GLU A 439 19.82 -8.67 -16.82
CA GLU A 439 20.58 -9.88 -17.17
C GLU A 439 21.82 -9.56 -18.02
N ASN A 440 21.67 -8.76 -19.08
CA ASN A 440 22.73 -8.58 -20.08
C ASN A 440 23.69 -7.43 -19.79
N ILE A 441 23.25 -6.41 -19.03
CA ILE A 441 24.05 -5.20 -18.79
C ILE A 441 24.38 -5.09 -17.31
N MET A 442 23.37 -5.07 -16.45
CA MET A 442 23.58 -4.75 -15.02
C MET A 442 24.33 -5.85 -14.28
N THR A 443 23.91 -7.12 -14.44
CA THR A 443 24.48 -8.26 -13.72
C THR A 443 25.97 -8.46 -14.05
N PRO A 444 26.41 -8.43 -15.32
CA PRO A 444 27.84 -8.49 -15.65
C PRO A 444 28.64 -7.36 -15.01
N ILE A 445 28.15 -6.12 -15.08
CA ILE A 445 28.86 -4.97 -14.47
C ILE A 445 28.91 -5.13 -12.96
N MET A 446 27.79 -5.45 -12.30
CA MET A 446 27.71 -5.63 -10.85
C MET A 446 28.56 -6.81 -10.36
N SER A 447 28.70 -7.88 -11.14
CA SER A 447 29.59 -9.01 -10.82
C SER A 447 31.07 -8.62 -10.84
N SER A 448 31.45 -7.60 -11.63
CA SER A 448 32.80 -7.05 -11.65
C SER A 448 33.11 -6.13 -10.45
N VAL A 449 32.09 -5.74 -9.69
CA VAL A 449 32.25 -4.83 -8.54
C VAL A 449 32.83 -5.59 -7.36
N GLN A 450 34.05 -5.20 -6.99
CA GLN A 450 34.77 -5.71 -5.83
C GLN A 450 34.67 -4.71 -4.68
N SER A 451 34.76 -5.20 -3.45
CA SER A 451 34.65 -4.37 -2.25
C SER A 451 35.49 -4.92 -1.12
N SER A 452 36.00 -4.02 -0.29
CA SER A 452 36.71 -4.30 0.96
C SER A 452 36.23 -3.35 2.07
N SER A 453 36.81 -3.47 3.27
CA SER A 453 36.60 -2.52 4.38
C SER A 453 37.10 -1.11 4.06
N VAL A 454 38.00 -0.94 3.07
CA VAL A 454 38.60 0.35 2.68
C VAL A 454 37.82 1.04 1.54
N ALA A 455 37.48 0.28 0.49
CA ALA A 455 36.92 0.86 -0.74
C ALA A 455 36.04 -0.14 -1.51
N VAL A 456 35.31 0.40 -2.49
CA VAL A 456 34.60 -0.34 -3.53
C VAL A 456 35.20 0.03 -4.88
N TRP A 457 35.45 -0.93 -5.76
CA TRP A 457 36.04 -0.65 -7.07
C TRP A 457 35.51 -1.57 -8.17
N PHE A 458 35.58 -1.08 -9.41
CA PHE A 458 35.17 -1.81 -10.61
C PHE A 458 35.85 -1.23 -11.85
N SER A 459 35.88 -2.00 -12.94
CA SER A 459 36.39 -1.52 -14.22
C SER A 459 35.36 -0.62 -14.92
N CYS A 460 35.74 0.60 -15.30
CA CYS A 460 34.87 1.47 -16.09
C CYS A 460 34.79 1.07 -17.57
N SER A 461 35.64 0.15 -18.04
CA SER A 461 35.61 -0.33 -19.43
C SER A 461 34.26 -0.93 -19.82
N LEU A 462 33.55 -1.54 -18.88
CA LEU A 462 32.22 -2.11 -19.12
C LEU A 462 31.11 -1.05 -19.22
N LEU A 463 31.38 0.18 -18.77
CA LEU A 463 30.44 1.29 -18.72
C LEU A 463 30.70 2.35 -19.80
N GLU A 464 31.90 2.38 -20.38
CA GLU A 464 32.36 3.42 -21.30
C GLU A 464 31.38 3.70 -22.45
N ASN A 465 30.83 2.63 -23.04
CA ASN A 465 29.88 2.70 -24.17
C ASN A 465 28.41 2.67 -23.73
N GLN A 466 28.13 2.68 -22.42
CA GLN A 466 26.77 2.60 -21.90
C GLN A 466 26.14 4.01 -21.78
N PRO A 467 24.83 4.13 -22.01
CA PRO A 467 24.13 5.42 -21.90
C PRO A 467 24.09 5.93 -20.46
N PHE A 468 23.91 7.24 -20.28
CA PHE A 468 23.90 7.91 -18.97
C PHE A 468 22.98 7.25 -17.92
N PHE A 469 21.85 6.69 -18.36
CA PHE A 469 20.91 6.06 -17.45
C PHE A 469 21.50 4.78 -16.79
N ILE A 470 22.32 4.00 -17.51
CA ILE A 470 23.00 2.81 -16.98
C ILE A 470 24.04 3.23 -15.94
N TRP A 471 24.81 4.28 -16.21
CA TRP A 471 25.74 4.86 -15.23
C TRP A 471 25.04 5.25 -13.93
N LYS A 472 23.90 5.94 -14.06
CA LYS A 472 23.08 6.35 -12.90
C LYS A 472 22.58 5.15 -12.11
N GLU A 473 22.13 4.11 -12.79
CA GLU A 473 21.55 2.93 -12.16
C GLU A 473 22.62 2.04 -11.48
N ILE A 474 23.77 1.81 -12.12
CA ILE A 474 24.90 1.07 -11.52
C ILE A 474 25.42 1.79 -10.28
N LEU A 475 25.69 3.10 -10.38
CA LEU A 475 26.18 3.87 -9.24
C LEU A 475 25.15 3.96 -8.11
N ARG A 476 23.85 3.96 -8.43
CA ARG A 476 22.77 3.85 -7.42
C ARG A 476 22.84 2.51 -6.69
N GLN A 477 22.97 1.40 -7.41
CA GLN A 477 23.07 0.06 -6.79
C GLN A 477 24.36 -0.08 -5.95
N ILE A 478 25.50 0.43 -6.43
CA ILE A 478 26.75 0.45 -5.66
C ILE A 478 26.59 1.27 -4.38
N CYS A 479 25.96 2.44 -4.45
CA CYS A 479 25.71 3.26 -3.27
C CYS A 479 24.82 2.56 -2.24
N HIS A 480 23.76 1.90 -2.70
CA HIS A 480 22.79 1.23 -1.85
C HIS A 480 23.34 -0.06 -1.22
N PHE A 481 23.92 -0.96 -2.03
CA PHE A 481 24.30 -2.30 -1.60
C PHE A 481 25.75 -2.44 -1.14
N LYS A 482 26.67 -1.58 -1.60
CA LYS A 482 28.11 -1.72 -1.29
C LYS A 482 28.62 -0.63 -0.37
N LEU A 483 28.18 0.62 -0.53
CA LEU A 483 28.66 1.76 0.27
C LEU A 483 27.76 2.10 1.47
N GLY A 484 26.45 1.82 1.39
CA GLY A 484 25.49 2.10 2.46
C GLY A 484 25.18 3.59 2.65
N GLY A 485 25.11 4.37 1.57
CA GLY A 485 24.98 5.84 1.64
C GLY A 485 24.06 6.48 0.60
N HIS A 486 23.88 7.81 0.71
CA HIS A 486 23.02 8.61 -0.17
C HIS A 486 23.40 8.52 -1.66
N MET A 487 22.49 8.84 -2.58
CA MET A 487 22.77 8.76 -4.03
C MET A 487 23.79 9.79 -4.51
N ILE A 488 24.57 9.44 -5.54
CA ILE A 488 25.45 10.37 -6.27
C ILE A 488 24.57 11.27 -7.15
N ARG A 489 24.86 12.58 -7.15
CA ARG A 489 24.14 13.56 -7.99
C ARG A 489 24.50 13.41 -9.46
N GLU A 490 23.64 13.87 -10.35
CA GLU A 490 23.83 13.70 -11.80
C GLU A 490 25.09 14.38 -12.35
N LYS A 491 25.39 15.61 -11.91
CA LYS A 491 26.56 16.37 -12.39
C LYS A 491 27.89 15.60 -12.20
N PRO A 492 28.24 15.10 -11.00
CA PRO A 492 29.42 14.25 -10.81
C PRO A 492 29.46 12.98 -11.68
N ILE A 493 28.30 12.37 -11.98
CA ILE A 493 28.23 11.18 -12.86
C ILE A 493 28.60 11.58 -14.29
N ARG A 494 28.09 12.71 -14.79
CA ARG A 494 28.45 13.21 -16.13
C ARG A 494 29.94 13.56 -16.23
N GLU A 495 30.50 14.20 -15.20
CA GLU A 495 31.93 14.51 -15.15
C GLU A 495 32.79 13.23 -15.15
N LEU A 496 32.35 12.18 -14.44
CA LEU A 496 33.00 10.87 -14.48
C LEU A 496 32.94 10.24 -15.87
N MET A 497 31.78 10.26 -16.54
CA MET A 497 31.63 9.74 -17.90
C MET A 497 32.59 10.41 -18.87
N THR A 498 32.65 11.75 -18.88
CA THR A 498 33.58 12.50 -19.72
C THR A 498 35.03 12.10 -19.44
N LYS A 499 35.41 11.99 -18.16
CA LYS A 499 36.77 11.58 -17.78
C LYS A 499 37.13 10.16 -18.23
N VAL A 500 36.16 9.24 -18.21
CA VAL A 500 36.38 7.85 -18.66
C VAL A 500 36.53 7.80 -20.17
N GLN A 501 35.72 8.54 -20.92
CA GLN A 501 35.81 8.63 -22.38
C GLN A 501 37.10 9.33 -22.86
N GLU A 502 37.57 10.33 -22.13
CA GLU A 502 38.80 11.06 -22.44
C GLU A 502 40.05 10.46 -21.76
N HIS A 503 39.96 9.24 -21.20
CA HIS A 503 40.99 8.71 -20.33
C HIS A 503 42.29 8.36 -21.07
N LYS A 504 43.32 9.21 -20.93
CA LYS A 504 44.64 9.04 -21.57
C LYS A 504 45.62 8.19 -20.76
N GLY A 505 45.13 7.22 -19.99
CA GLY A 505 45.99 6.31 -19.20
C GLY A 505 46.71 6.98 -18.00
N LYS A 506 46.23 8.14 -17.53
CA LYS A 506 46.75 8.81 -16.32
C LYS A 506 45.71 8.73 -15.20
N GLY A 507 46.11 8.23 -14.04
CA GLY A 507 45.21 8.18 -12.88
C GLY A 507 44.88 9.59 -12.36
N SER A 508 43.64 9.80 -11.91
CA SER A 508 43.20 11.10 -11.41
C SER A 508 42.15 11.00 -10.28
N TRP A 509 42.17 11.98 -9.38
CA TRP A 509 41.15 12.11 -8.35
C TRP A 509 39.86 12.70 -8.93
N ILE A 510 38.73 12.15 -8.48
CA ILE A 510 37.37 12.55 -8.86
C ILE A 510 36.54 12.71 -7.59
N THR A 511 35.70 13.74 -7.55
CA THR A 511 34.81 13.99 -6.42
C THR A 511 33.39 13.57 -6.81
N LEU A 512 33.02 12.33 -6.50
CA LEU A 512 31.65 11.86 -6.73
C LEU A 512 30.70 12.32 -5.64
N LYS A 513 31.18 12.32 -4.38
CA LYS A 513 30.50 12.94 -3.25
C LYS A 513 31.50 13.79 -2.46
N LYS A 514 30.97 14.67 -1.63
CA LYS A 514 31.80 15.43 -0.69
C LYS A 514 32.36 14.57 0.45
N GLN A 515 31.64 13.52 0.83
CA GLN A 515 31.94 12.67 1.98
C GLN A 515 32.98 11.59 1.67
N ASN A 516 33.03 11.08 0.44
CA ASN A 516 34.04 10.14 0.00
C ASN A 516 34.82 10.63 -1.20
N ARG A 517 36.10 10.28 -1.24
CA ARG A 517 36.95 10.51 -2.39
C ARG A 517 36.88 9.34 -3.35
N SER A 518 37.06 9.63 -4.63
CA SER A 518 37.15 8.60 -5.67
C SER A 518 38.40 8.81 -6.51
N PHE A 519 38.99 7.72 -6.99
CA PHE A 519 40.19 7.74 -7.80
C PHE A 519 39.96 6.88 -9.04
N LEU A 520 40.21 7.45 -10.22
CA LEU A 520 40.22 6.71 -11.48
C LEU A 520 41.67 6.29 -11.76
N THR A 521 41.92 4.99 -11.87
CA THR A 521 43.28 4.46 -12.08
C THR A 521 43.73 4.62 -13.53
N LYS A 522 45.01 4.32 -13.79
CA LYS A 522 45.56 4.33 -15.16
C LYS A 522 44.87 3.30 -16.05
N GLU A 523 44.49 2.16 -15.47
CA GLU A 523 43.80 1.04 -16.12
C GLU A 523 42.27 1.26 -16.24
N CYS A 524 41.79 2.50 -16.09
CA CYS A 524 40.38 2.85 -16.17
C CYS A 524 39.49 2.11 -15.15
N SER A 525 40.03 1.81 -13.96
CA SER A 525 39.23 1.30 -12.85
C SER A 525 38.85 2.44 -11.92
N LEU A 526 37.58 2.52 -11.52
CA LEU A 526 37.14 3.49 -10.54
C LEU A 526 37.22 2.87 -9.14
N ILE A 527 37.88 3.59 -8.24
CA ILE A 527 37.94 3.28 -6.81
C ILE A 527 37.12 4.34 -6.08
N ILE A 528 36.14 3.90 -5.30
CA ILE A 528 35.35 4.75 -4.40
C ILE A 528 35.70 4.34 -2.97
N PHE A 529 36.42 5.20 -2.26
CA PHE A 529 36.78 4.95 -0.87
C PHE A 529 35.54 5.09 0.02
N ARG A 530 35.49 4.34 1.12
CA ARG A 530 34.42 4.51 2.10
C ARG A 530 34.59 5.82 2.84
N ASP A 531 33.47 6.43 3.26
CA ASP A 531 33.44 7.77 3.88
C ASP A 531 34.37 7.87 5.10
N ARG A 532 34.53 6.78 5.86
CA ARG A 532 35.38 6.73 7.06
C ARG A 532 36.89 6.69 6.77
N PHE A 533 37.28 6.36 5.55
CA PHE A 533 38.69 6.29 5.16
C PHE A 533 39.29 7.70 4.97
N PHE A 534 38.48 8.67 4.52
CA PHE A 534 38.89 10.07 4.37
C PHE A 534 38.11 10.97 5.34
N PRO A 535 38.68 11.36 6.49
CA PRO A 535 37.98 12.15 7.49
C PRO A 535 37.55 13.51 6.93
N THR A 536 36.34 13.94 7.30
CA THR A 536 35.69 15.14 6.74
C THR A 536 36.09 16.44 7.44
N LYS A 537 36.65 16.38 8.66
CA LYS A 537 37.18 17.53 9.39
C LYS A 537 38.70 17.58 9.31
N SER A 538 39.24 18.70 8.84
CA SER A 538 40.69 18.96 8.88
C SER A 538 41.16 19.04 10.33
N GLY A 539 41.79 17.98 10.84
CA GLY A 539 42.31 17.93 12.21
C GLY A 539 42.11 16.61 12.94
N GLU A 540 41.24 15.71 12.45
CA GLU A 540 41.18 14.33 12.92
C GLU A 540 42.41 13.57 12.40
N VAL A 541 43.51 13.68 13.13
CA VAL A 541 44.70 12.89 12.85
C VAL A 541 44.38 11.44 13.23
N HIS A 542 44.38 10.51 12.27
CA HIS A 542 44.19 9.08 12.57
C HIS A 542 45.22 8.57 13.58
N ALA A 543 46.40 9.20 13.68
CA ALA A 543 47.41 8.89 14.67
C ALA A 543 48.17 10.13 15.16
N LYS A 544 48.32 10.30 16.48
CA LYS A 544 49.09 11.39 17.06
C LYS A 544 50.57 11.25 16.69
N THR A 545 51.07 12.11 15.79
CA THR A 545 52.47 12.16 15.38
C THR A 545 53.39 12.32 16.59
N GLY A 546 54.53 11.63 16.59
CA GLY A 546 55.52 11.63 17.66
C GLY A 546 55.22 10.66 18.81
N SER A 547 54.11 9.91 18.74
CA SER A 547 53.83 8.87 19.74
C SER A 547 54.86 7.75 19.65
N PRO A 548 55.53 7.39 20.77
CA PRO A 548 56.51 6.31 20.78
C PRO A 548 55.84 4.95 20.54
N ILE A 549 56.51 4.11 19.76
CA ILE A 549 56.11 2.74 19.44
C ILE A 549 57.05 1.77 20.15
N CYS A 550 56.51 0.93 21.04
CA CYS A 550 57.24 -0.20 21.59
C CYS A 550 57.19 -1.38 20.62
N LEU A 551 58.20 -2.24 20.74
CA LEU A 551 58.35 -3.43 19.93
C LEU A 551 57.45 -4.56 20.44
N ASP A 552 57.02 -5.45 19.55
CA ASP A 552 56.18 -6.63 19.85
C ASP A 552 54.86 -6.29 20.55
N GLN A 553 54.28 -5.12 20.23
CA GLN A 553 53.00 -4.64 20.74
C GLN A 553 52.04 -4.27 19.60
N GLU A 554 50.75 -4.25 19.93
CA GLU A 554 49.68 -3.81 19.05
C GLU A 554 49.15 -2.44 19.49
N TYR A 555 48.97 -1.54 18.53
CA TYR A 555 48.49 -0.17 18.76
C TYR A 555 47.30 0.14 17.86
N ALA A 556 46.34 0.88 18.41
CA ALA A 556 45.19 1.38 17.68
C ALA A 556 45.34 2.88 17.40
N PHE A 557 45.15 3.25 16.14
CA PHE A 557 45.27 4.61 15.63
C PHE A 557 44.05 4.94 14.76
N GLY A 558 42.98 5.38 15.42
CA GLY A 558 41.68 5.54 14.78
C GLY A 558 41.25 4.21 14.12
N PRO A 559 40.98 4.16 12.81
CA PRO A 559 40.61 2.93 12.13
C PRO A 559 41.79 2.00 11.82
N TRP A 560 43.03 2.35 12.18
CA TRP A 560 44.20 1.53 11.84
C TRP A 560 44.71 0.77 13.05
N LEU A 561 45.01 -0.50 12.85
CA LEU A 561 45.72 -1.37 13.76
C LEU A 561 47.15 -1.53 13.29
N LEU A 562 48.10 -1.15 14.13
CA LEU A 562 49.53 -1.39 13.94
C LEU A 562 49.94 -2.58 14.81
N GLN A 563 50.51 -3.60 14.19
CA GLN A 563 51.24 -4.65 14.87
C GLN A 563 52.73 -4.53 14.53
N THR A 564 53.57 -4.47 15.56
CA THR A 564 55.03 -4.53 15.41
C THR A 564 55.52 -5.92 15.78
N LYS A 565 56.44 -6.48 15.01
CA LYS A 565 57.11 -7.75 15.33
C LYS A 565 58.60 -7.66 15.05
N VAL A 566 59.42 -8.02 16.04
CA VAL A 566 60.87 -8.13 15.89
C VAL A 566 61.23 -9.49 15.28
N ILE A 567 62.10 -9.47 14.28
CA ILE A 567 62.67 -10.66 13.67
C ILE A 567 64.18 -10.62 13.87
N HIS A 568 64.71 -11.62 14.57
CA HIS A 568 66.15 -11.87 14.71
C HIS A 568 66.63 -12.68 13.50
N SER A 569 67.75 -12.28 12.87
CA SER A 569 68.09 -12.69 11.49
C SER A 569 68.23 -14.20 11.27
N SER A 570 68.43 -15.02 12.29
CA SER A 570 68.74 -16.46 12.11
C SER A 570 67.57 -17.38 11.80
N GLN A 571 66.30 -16.95 11.90
CA GLN A 571 65.13 -17.85 11.75
C GLN A 571 64.14 -17.50 10.63
N GLU A 572 64.20 -16.31 10.02
CA GLU A 572 63.31 -15.89 8.91
C GLU A 572 64.04 -15.02 7.85
N GLU A 573 65.33 -15.27 7.60
CA GLU A 573 66.18 -14.51 6.66
C GLU A 573 65.58 -14.43 5.24
N ASP A 574 65.08 -15.55 4.72
CA ASP A 574 64.38 -15.64 3.42
C ASP A 574 63.18 -14.69 3.32
N ARG A 575 62.41 -14.55 4.40
CA ARG A 575 61.22 -13.69 4.45
C ARG A 575 61.58 -12.22 4.43
N ILE A 576 62.65 -11.84 5.13
CA ILE A 576 63.18 -10.47 5.14
C ILE A 576 63.68 -10.10 3.74
N GLU A 577 64.45 -10.99 3.12
CA GLU A 577 65.00 -10.77 1.79
C GLU A 577 63.90 -10.67 0.72
N GLN A 578 62.89 -11.53 0.81
CA GLN A 578 61.69 -11.46 -0.02
C GLN A 578 60.93 -10.13 0.14
N MET A 579 60.81 -9.61 1.37
CA MET A 579 60.16 -8.32 1.64
C MET A 579 61.01 -7.11 1.21
N ARG A 580 62.35 -7.17 1.29
CA ARG A 580 63.26 -6.12 0.76
C ARG A 580 63.24 -6.07 -0.76
N GLY A 581 63.20 -7.24 -1.40
CA GLY A 581 63.12 -7.36 -2.87
C GLY A 581 61.73 -7.11 -3.45
N ALA A 582 60.69 -7.02 -2.61
CA ALA A 582 59.32 -6.81 -3.08
C ALA A 582 59.13 -5.43 -3.74
N PRO A 583 58.28 -5.33 -4.79
CA PRO A 583 57.96 -4.05 -5.39
C PRO A 583 57.28 -3.12 -4.36
N PRO A 584 57.39 -1.79 -4.53
CA PRO A 584 56.72 -0.84 -3.65
C PRO A 584 55.22 -1.10 -3.54
N ILE A 585 54.68 -0.90 -2.33
CA ILE A 585 53.28 -1.12 -2.02
C ILE A 585 52.44 -0.22 -2.93
N SER A 586 51.56 -0.85 -3.71
CA SER A 586 50.63 -0.13 -4.57
C SER A 586 49.32 0.17 -3.84
N LEU A 587 48.52 1.07 -4.42
CA LEU A 587 47.18 1.34 -3.95
C LEU A 587 46.31 0.05 -3.96
N TRP A 588 46.54 -0.84 -4.92
CA TRP A 588 45.82 -2.12 -5.02
C TRP A 588 46.16 -3.06 -3.88
N ASN A 589 47.42 -3.11 -3.44
CA ASN A 589 47.80 -3.90 -2.26
C ASN A 589 47.03 -3.43 -1.03
N LEU A 590 46.95 -2.11 -0.82
CA LEU A 590 46.22 -1.53 0.30
C LEU A 590 44.73 -1.89 0.28
N ILE A 591 44.07 -1.71 -0.87
CA ILE A 591 42.62 -1.89 -0.99
C ILE A 591 42.22 -3.37 -0.91
N ARG A 592 43.00 -4.25 -1.55
CA ARG A 592 42.69 -5.69 -1.62
C ARG A 592 43.03 -6.42 -0.33
N ASN A 593 44.11 -6.03 0.34
CA ASN A 593 44.56 -6.68 1.57
C ASN A 593 44.07 -5.98 2.84
N GLU A 594 43.26 -4.92 2.69
CA GLU A 594 42.73 -4.11 3.81
C GLU A 594 43.84 -3.58 4.73
N GLY A 595 45.00 -3.28 4.15
CA GLY A 595 46.21 -3.05 4.91
C GLY A 595 47.47 -3.32 4.11
N PHE A 596 48.61 -3.20 4.78
CA PHE A 596 49.91 -3.46 4.19
C PHE A 596 50.93 -3.81 5.28
N SER A 597 52.04 -4.42 4.88
CA SER A 597 53.16 -4.69 5.77
C SER A 597 54.44 -4.21 5.13
N TYR A 598 55.33 -3.68 5.94
CA TYR A 598 56.67 -3.27 5.52
C TYR A 598 57.67 -3.51 6.64
N ILE A 599 58.95 -3.43 6.29
CA ILE A 599 60.02 -3.65 7.25
C ILE A 599 60.86 -2.39 7.43
N LEU A 600 61.35 -2.24 8.66
CA LEU A 600 62.33 -1.25 9.07
C LEU A 600 63.53 -1.98 9.64
N PRO A 601 64.76 -1.54 9.36
CA PRO A 601 65.91 -2.12 10.04
C PRO A 601 65.82 -1.76 11.55
N GLN A 602 66.25 -2.64 12.45
CA GLN A 602 66.17 -2.42 13.90
C GLN A 602 67.56 -2.16 14.47
N ASN A 603 67.71 -1.10 15.28
CA ASN A 603 68.91 -0.83 16.09
C ASN A 603 68.48 -0.76 17.57
N PRO A 604 69.17 -1.43 18.51
CA PRO A 604 68.85 -1.40 19.95
C PRO A 604 68.74 0.00 20.57
N GLN A 605 69.41 1.00 19.98
CA GLN A 605 69.38 2.40 20.46
C GLN A 605 68.30 3.26 19.76
N SER A 606 67.62 2.75 18.73
CA SER A 606 66.64 3.53 17.97
C SER A 606 65.27 3.54 18.63
N GLN A 607 64.73 4.74 18.85
CA GLN A 607 63.32 4.93 19.18
C GLN A 607 62.49 4.99 17.90
N PHE A 608 61.32 4.35 17.89
CA PHE A 608 60.35 4.42 16.80
C PHE A 608 59.18 5.29 17.20
N VAL A 609 58.71 6.10 16.26
CA VAL A 609 57.58 7.01 16.47
C VAL A 609 56.62 6.93 15.29
N ILE A 610 55.37 7.31 15.54
CA ILE A 610 54.45 7.60 14.45
C ILE A 610 54.87 8.90 13.76
N SER A 611 55.10 8.84 12.45
CA SER A 611 55.47 9.97 11.61
C SER A 611 54.49 10.12 10.44
N SER A 612 54.31 11.35 9.98
CA SER A 612 53.62 11.64 8.72
C SER A 612 54.59 12.01 7.59
N GLN A 613 55.87 12.26 7.90
CA GLN A 613 56.83 12.89 6.98
C GLN A 613 58.02 12.00 6.62
N ASP A 614 58.46 11.14 7.53
CA ASP A 614 59.60 10.24 7.32
C ASP A 614 59.09 8.82 7.03
N GLN A 615 59.31 8.33 5.81
CA GLN A 615 58.62 7.14 5.31
C GLN A 615 59.58 6.20 4.55
N THR A 616 59.33 4.91 4.71
CA THR A 616 60.08 3.84 4.03
C THR A 616 59.96 3.88 2.51
N GLY A 617 61.00 3.41 1.82
CA GLY A 617 61.06 3.37 0.35
C GLY A 617 59.88 2.64 -0.30
N CYS A 618 59.37 1.58 0.34
CA CYS A 618 58.23 0.80 -0.15
C CYS A 618 56.90 1.59 -0.21
N LEU A 619 56.75 2.70 0.51
CA LEU A 619 55.51 3.51 0.54
C LEU A 619 55.57 4.74 -0.35
N LYS A 620 56.76 5.09 -0.87
CA LYS A 620 56.98 6.27 -1.73
C LYS A 620 56.16 6.25 -3.03
N LYS A 621 55.65 5.09 -3.47
CA LYS A 621 54.81 4.97 -4.68
C LYS A 621 53.30 4.95 -4.42
N LEU A 622 52.83 5.04 -3.17
CA LEU A 622 51.40 5.25 -2.87
C LEU A 622 50.95 6.66 -3.31
N ASP A 623 49.66 6.84 -3.59
CA ASP A 623 49.12 8.16 -3.97
C ASP A 623 49.23 9.16 -2.81
N LYS A 624 49.58 10.43 -3.10
CA LYS A 624 49.77 11.49 -2.09
C LYS A 624 48.57 11.64 -1.15
N ALA A 625 47.34 11.59 -1.66
CA ALA A 625 46.16 11.80 -0.82
C ALA A 625 45.95 10.64 0.17
N VAL A 626 46.25 9.41 -0.25
CA VAL A 626 46.18 8.21 0.60
C VAL A 626 47.36 8.16 1.57
N ARG A 627 48.57 8.52 1.12
CA ARG A 627 49.78 8.55 1.97
C ARG A 627 49.62 9.43 3.22
N ASN A 628 48.91 10.55 3.10
CA ASN A 628 48.79 11.52 4.19
C ASN A 628 47.84 11.08 5.32
N ILE A 629 47.00 10.07 5.10
CA ILE A 629 45.99 9.62 6.08
C ILE A 629 46.35 8.29 6.75
N ILE A 630 47.35 7.59 6.22
CA ILE A 630 47.83 6.33 6.79
C ILE A 630 48.83 6.65 7.91
N PRO A 631 48.67 6.08 9.11
CA PRO A 631 49.69 6.16 10.15
C PRO A 631 50.94 5.39 9.72
N LEU A 632 52.11 5.99 9.92
CA LEU A 632 53.37 5.38 9.52
C LEU A 632 54.35 5.37 10.67
N VAL A 633 55.09 4.29 10.80
CA VAL A 633 56.20 4.16 11.75
C VAL A 633 57.48 4.59 11.06
N SER A 634 58.24 5.49 11.70
CA SER A 634 59.58 5.88 11.31
C SER A 634 60.53 5.87 12.51
N ARG A 635 61.83 5.96 12.25
CA ARG A 635 62.83 6.10 13.31
C ARG A 635 62.85 7.55 13.79
N ALA A 636 63.01 7.76 15.09
CA ALA A 636 63.12 9.10 15.67
C ALA A 636 64.45 9.82 15.32
N PHE A 637 65.48 9.06 14.90
CA PHE A 637 66.80 9.58 14.51
C PHE A 637 67.29 8.94 13.20
N HIS A 638 67.68 9.77 12.22
CA HIS A 638 68.32 9.34 10.97
C HIS A 638 69.83 9.11 11.20
N SER A 639 70.28 7.86 11.30
CA SER A 639 71.69 7.53 11.14
C SER A 639 71.88 6.64 9.91
N ASP A 640 72.66 7.10 8.94
CA ASP A 640 72.82 6.58 7.56
C ASP A 640 73.60 5.25 7.43
N ARG A 641 73.44 4.30 8.36
CA ARG A 641 74.06 2.96 8.22
C ARG A 641 72.98 1.88 8.16
N GLU A 642 72.44 1.65 6.97
CA GLU A 642 71.40 0.65 6.70
C GLU A 642 71.93 -0.80 6.59
N ASP A 643 73.24 -1.01 6.42
CA ASP A 643 73.76 -2.29 5.88
C ASP A 643 74.43 -3.26 6.88
N SER A 644 74.24 -3.13 8.20
CA SER A 644 74.88 -4.06 9.17
C SER A 644 74.01 -4.52 10.34
N LEU A 645 72.69 -4.34 10.28
CA LEU A 645 71.80 -4.67 11.40
C LEU A 645 71.33 -6.13 11.33
N LYS A 646 71.56 -6.88 12.43
CA LYS A 646 71.19 -8.30 12.59
C LYS A 646 69.71 -8.54 12.95
N SER A 647 68.88 -7.50 12.98
CA SER A 647 67.48 -7.62 13.35
C SER A 647 66.60 -6.59 12.65
N TRP A 648 65.34 -6.97 12.44
CA TRP A 648 64.37 -6.25 11.61
C TRP A 648 63.05 -6.08 12.35
N LEU A 649 62.38 -4.96 12.10
CA LEU A 649 61.04 -4.67 12.61
C LEU A 649 60.04 -4.76 11.47
N VAL A 650 59.11 -5.72 11.55
CA VAL A 650 57.97 -5.78 10.65
C VAL A 650 56.84 -4.94 11.24
N CYS A 651 56.36 -3.97 10.46
CA CYS A 651 55.18 -3.18 10.78
C CYS A 651 54.03 -3.63 9.89
N THR A 652 52.97 -4.17 10.48
CA THR A 652 51.76 -4.57 9.77
C THR A 652 50.63 -3.62 10.16
N PHE A 653 50.11 -2.91 9.17
CA PHE A 653 48.93 -2.07 9.31
C PHE A 653 47.71 -2.78 8.74
N ARG A 654 46.62 -2.81 9.52
CA ARG A 654 45.31 -3.30 9.10
C ARG A 654 44.26 -2.23 9.32
N TYR A 655 43.36 -2.07 8.36
CA TYR A 655 42.22 -1.18 8.47
C TYR A 655 41.04 -1.92 9.12
N ASP A 656 40.51 -1.38 10.21
CA ASP A 656 39.35 -1.88 10.92
C ASP A 656 38.24 -0.82 10.91
N ASN A 657 37.20 -1.09 10.12
CA ASN A 657 36.08 -0.17 9.93
C ASN A 657 35.19 -0.04 11.19
N ASN A 658 35.33 -0.93 12.16
CA ASN A 658 34.52 -0.96 13.39
C ASN A 658 35.12 -0.15 14.54
N ARG A 659 36.34 0.38 14.41
CA ARG A 659 37.09 1.05 15.50
C ARG A 659 36.95 2.57 15.57
N ILE A 660 35.97 3.14 14.87
CA ILE A 660 35.67 4.58 14.91
C ILE A 660 34.38 4.84 15.69
#